data_AF-A0A7I7XQ79-F1
#
_entry.id   AF-A0A7I7XQ79-F1
#
_cell.length_a   1.000
_cell.length_b   1.000
_cell.length_c   1.000
_cell.angle_alpha   90.00
_cell.angle_beta   90.00
_cell.angle_gamma   90.00
#
_symmetry.space_group_name_H-M   'P 1'
#
loop_
_entity.id
_entity.type
_entity.pdbx_description
1 polymer ?
#
loop_
_entity_poly.entity_id
_entity_poly.type
_entity_poly.pdbx_seq_one_letter_code
_entity_poly.pdbx_strand_id
1 'polypeptide(L)'
;MLTSRYTMDSVKSTARQNIAQRADLIGALRLPSQAFSRVAGTDVVTDLLIFRRREDGAHVDLDTLDWIDTEDAELVDPRTGDEEQLPVNAYFLNNPHRVLGDTELGHGVHGSAQLVVAGATGHALADQIRDHLQPMMTAAVARGMGLTARSTDLSERITENFTPGLRTQDTQVDDPPLYTLRYNAATRSIDVWAGHGWEPNKTPRTLVEETKELIALRDVATALIAAQRDGEPEHDRDQLRAHLNTLYDNYVRKRGPVNRFEWVQRNATQTLHDKRIAKLETTWREQEGTTGRPYDGPVPTELVDQWEAEAWEPPEPFKKFRHLEGGMRYDPGWAVVSSLEDFDEETGTATKAPIFTRDVLTADVERTTADTPEEALAMSLDRTRRVDVDLIGELLGVGEEDTRALIDGLVYPSLDDPDELVPATTALSGNVRSKLAAAIEAADTNPVYEPYVAALREVQPERREAEDIKVRPGAPWIPAPVIASFAEKTFGVTGVTAEHIGGRWTVDVPGYRRHGRLMTDEWGLDKRNFDAISLLEAVCNSKAVVITTEEGEVDAQATFAAQAKCAKITEEFSRWLWSDDERRDTLVTEYNRRFNSCAPRVRREPSAATGALRSLHAALLPAQRRRPHHQRALHPP
;
A
#
# COMPACT_ATOMS: atom_id res chain seq x y z
N MET A 1 -1.62 29.16 -13.02
CA MET A 1 -1.12 28.33 -11.92
C MET A 1 -2.29 28.01 -11.01
N LEU A 2 -2.48 26.74 -10.65
CA LEU A 2 -3.49 26.32 -9.67
C LEU A 2 -2.72 25.82 -8.44
N THR A 3 -3.03 26.33 -7.26
CA THR A 3 -2.26 26.04 -6.04
C THR A 3 -3.14 26.06 -4.79
N SER A 4 -2.71 25.44 -3.70
CA SER A 4 -3.44 25.54 -2.43
C SER A 4 -3.40 26.96 -1.89
N ARG A 5 -4.39 27.33 -1.06
CA ARG A 5 -4.45 28.66 -0.44
C ARG A 5 -3.19 29.06 0.32
N TYR A 6 -2.39 28.10 0.79
CA TYR A 6 -1.15 28.34 1.53
C TYR A 6 -0.08 29.05 0.70
N THR A 7 -0.16 29.02 -0.64
CA THR A 7 0.75 29.85 -1.46
C THR A 7 0.48 31.34 -1.25
N MET A 8 -0.79 31.73 -1.25
CA MET A 8 -1.21 33.12 -1.08
C MET A 8 -1.25 33.52 0.40
N ASP A 9 -1.76 32.65 1.27
CA ASP A 9 -2.04 32.95 2.69
C ASP A 9 -0.89 32.62 3.65
N SER A 10 0.23 32.06 3.17
CA SER A 10 1.41 31.82 4.04
C SER A 10 1.94 33.13 4.60
N VAL A 11 2.17 33.18 5.92
CA VAL A 11 2.83 34.30 6.61
C VAL A 11 4.22 34.57 6.03
N LYS A 12 4.94 33.52 5.59
CA LYS A 12 6.23 33.68 4.91
C LYS A 12 5.99 34.08 3.45
N SER A 13 6.46 35.27 3.07
CA SER A 13 6.31 35.85 1.73
C SER A 13 7.33 35.37 0.69
N THR A 14 8.33 34.56 1.08
CA THR A 14 9.46 34.14 0.22
C THR A 14 9.03 33.56 -1.13
N ALA A 15 8.02 32.68 -1.15
CA ALA A 15 7.53 32.09 -2.39
C ALA A 15 6.91 33.16 -3.31
N ARG A 16 6.11 34.08 -2.74
CA ARG A 16 5.45 35.17 -3.46
C ARG A 16 6.46 36.19 -4.01
N GLN A 17 7.49 36.53 -3.22
CA GLN A 17 8.58 37.39 -3.67
C GLN A 17 9.35 36.78 -4.84
N ASN A 18 9.68 35.48 -4.80
CA ASN A 18 10.35 34.79 -5.91
C ASN A 18 9.51 34.79 -7.20
N ILE A 19 8.19 34.58 -7.07
CA ILE A 19 7.26 34.63 -8.22
C ILE A 19 7.18 36.08 -8.74
N ALA A 20 7.03 37.06 -7.85
CA ALA A 20 6.93 38.48 -8.18
C ALA A 20 8.17 39.03 -8.90
N GLN A 21 9.35 38.46 -8.67
CA GLN A 21 10.57 38.81 -9.40
C GLN A 21 10.51 38.38 -10.88
N ARG A 22 9.78 37.32 -11.20
CA ARG A 22 9.75 36.70 -12.54
C ARG A 22 8.47 36.98 -13.32
N ALA A 23 7.40 37.37 -12.63
CA ALA A 23 6.10 37.53 -13.24
C ALA A 23 5.24 38.60 -12.55
N ASP A 24 4.35 39.19 -13.35
CA ASP A 24 3.31 40.09 -12.88
C ASP A 24 2.03 39.28 -12.64
N LEU A 25 1.41 39.43 -11.46
CA LEU A 25 0.10 38.85 -11.18
C LEU A 25 -0.97 39.65 -11.94
N ILE A 26 -1.57 39.02 -12.96
CA ILE A 26 -2.66 39.59 -13.73
C ILE A 26 -3.99 39.49 -12.95
N GLY A 27 -4.12 38.42 -12.19
CA GLY A 27 -5.10 38.32 -11.12
C GLY A 27 -5.23 36.90 -10.57
N ALA A 28 -5.94 36.80 -9.46
CA ALA A 28 -6.21 35.57 -8.75
C ALA A 28 -7.71 35.38 -8.49
N LEU A 29 -8.13 34.13 -8.44
CA LEU A 29 -9.45 33.69 -7.98
C LEU A 29 -9.30 32.59 -6.94
N ARG A 30 -10.03 32.70 -5.83
CA ARG A 30 -10.11 31.66 -4.81
C ARG A 30 -11.36 30.82 -5.03
N LEU A 31 -11.19 29.50 -5.09
CA LEU A 31 -12.26 28.56 -5.41
C LEU A 31 -12.91 27.98 -4.14
N PRO A 32 -14.17 27.52 -4.22
CA PRO A 32 -14.82 26.78 -3.14
C PRO A 32 -14.01 25.58 -2.66
N SER A 33 -14.06 25.28 -1.36
CA SER A 33 -13.31 24.15 -0.77
C SER A 33 -13.60 22.82 -1.46
N GLN A 34 -14.83 22.63 -1.95
CA GLN A 34 -15.27 21.41 -2.62
C GLN A 34 -15.09 21.42 -4.15
N ALA A 35 -14.36 22.40 -4.71
CA ALA A 35 -14.19 22.53 -6.16
C ALA A 35 -13.62 21.26 -6.83
N PHE A 36 -12.80 20.49 -6.10
CA PHE A 36 -12.13 19.28 -6.62
C PHE A 36 -12.55 17.98 -5.92
N SER A 37 -13.56 18.00 -5.04
CA SER A 37 -13.97 16.83 -4.24
C SER A 37 -14.32 15.61 -5.11
N ARG A 38 -14.94 15.82 -6.29
CA ARG A 38 -15.32 14.76 -7.23
C ARG A 38 -14.13 14.04 -7.89
N VAL A 39 -12.98 14.71 -8.04
CA VAL A 39 -11.83 14.20 -8.81
C VAL A 39 -10.64 13.86 -7.90
N ALA A 40 -10.40 14.68 -6.86
CA ALA A 40 -9.27 14.57 -5.97
C ALA A 40 -9.63 14.08 -4.55
N GLY A 41 -10.93 14.03 -4.20
CA GLY A 41 -11.38 13.56 -2.87
C GLY A 41 -10.96 14.46 -1.70
N THR A 42 -10.59 15.71 -1.95
CA THR A 42 -10.11 16.67 -0.94
C THR A 42 -10.96 17.93 -0.91
N ASP A 43 -11.27 18.41 0.29
CA ASP A 43 -12.01 19.66 0.52
C ASP A 43 -11.05 20.84 0.81
N VAL A 44 -10.03 21.00 -0.03
CA VAL A 44 -8.98 22.02 0.13
C VAL A 44 -9.31 23.27 -0.68
N VAL A 45 -9.26 24.44 -0.03
CA VAL A 45 -9.35 25.74 -0.70
C VAL A 45 -8.16 25.94 -1.63
N THR A 46 -8.46 26.22 -2.90
CA THR A 46 -7.48 26.30 -3.98
C THR A 46 -7.60 27.64 -4.68
N ASP A 47 -6.46 28.22 -5.04
CA ASP A 47 -6.35 29.49 -5.75
C ASP A 47 -5.92 29.26 -7.21
N LEU A 48 -6.61 29.94 -8.13
CA LEU A 48 -6.25 30.05 -9.55
C LEU A 48 -5.56 31.40 -9.77
N LEU A 49 -4.25 31.35 -10.00
CA LEU A 49 -3.39 32.52 -10.20
C LEU A 49 -3.02 32.65 -11.69
N ILE A 50 -3.22 33.82 -12.27
CA ILE A 50 -2.87 34.14 -13.65
C ILE A 50 -1.71 35.13 -13.65
N PHE A 51 -0.64 34.73 -14.31
CA PHE A 51 0.61 35.49 -14.37
C PHE A 51 0.97 35.85 -15.80
N ARG A 52 1.64 36.99 -15.96
CA ARG A 52 2.41 37.34 -17.16
C ARG A 52 3.89 37.26 -16.81
N ARG A 53 4.67 36.47 -17.55
CA ARG A 53 6.12 36.46 -17.38
C ARG A 53 6.69 37.84 -17.69
N ARG A 54 7.53 38.36 -16.79
CA ARG A 54 8.21 39.64 -16.98
C ARG A 54 9.38 39.47 -17.95
N GLU A 55 9.68 40.52 -18.71
CA GLU A 55 10.87 40.55 -19.57
C GLU A 55 12.15 40.48 -18.73
N ASP A 56 13.16 39.78 -19.23
CA ASP A 56 14.42 39.59 -18.53
C ASP A 56 15.11 40.95 -18.29
N GLY A 57 15.44 41.25 -17.02
CA GLY A 57 16.10 42.50 -16.61
C GLY A 57 15.18 43.65 -16.18
N ALA A 58 13.85 43.49 -16.26
CA ALA A 58 12.93 44.51 -15.75
C ALA A 58 12.87 44.50 -14.21
N HIS A 59 13.10 45.66 -13.60
CA HIS A 59 13.10 45.85 -12.15
C HIS A 59 11.66 45.88 -11.60
N VAL A 60 11.46 45.27 -10.43
CA VAL A 60 10.19 45.33 -9.69
C VAL A 60 10.45 45.82 -8.28
N ASP A 61 9.59 46.72 -7.84
CA ASP A 61 9.51 47.11 -6.45
C ASP A 61 8.50 46.20 -5.74
N LEU A 62 9.00 45.27 -4.93
CA LEU A 62 8.16 44.29 -4.24
C LEU A 62 7.24 44.96 -3.23
N ASP A 63 7.63 46.11 -2.66
CA ASP A 63 6.85 46.83 -1.64
C ASP A 63 5.57 47.46 -2.22
N THR A 64 5.44 47.49 -3.55
CA THR A 64 4.25 48.01 -4.24
C THR A 64 3.19 46.95 -4.56
N LEU A 65 3.46 45.68 -4.24
CA LEU A 65 2.64 44.53 -4.63
C LEU A 65 1.83 43.99 -3.44
N ASP A 66 0.57 44.40 -3.35
CA ASP A 66 -0.37 43.99 -2.30
C ASP A 66 -0.48 42.47 -2.13
N TRP A 67 -0.40 41.70 -3.21
CA TRP A 67 -0.51 40.25 -3.17
C TRP A 67 0.69 39.53 -2.52
N ILE A 68 1.78 40.24 -2.19
CA ILE A 68 2.92 39.67 -1.45
C ILE A 68 2.61 39.55 0.03
N ASP A 69 1.74 40.40 0.56
CA ASP A 69 1.49 40.50 2.00
C ASP A 69 0.26 39.69 2.43
N THR A 70 0.25 39.35 3.71
CA THR A 70 -0.84 38.65 4.39
C THR A 70 -1.21 39.42 5.63
N GLU A 71 -2.51 39.52 5.89
CA GLU A 71 -3.07 40.16 7.07
C GLU A 71 -3.93 39.15 7.83
N ASP A 72 -4.01 39.30 9.14
CA ASP A 72 -4.89 38.47 9.97
C ASP A 72 -6.33 38.93 9.75
N ALA A 73 -7.15 38.03 9.20
CA ALA A 73 -8.56 38.25 8.97
C ALA A 73 -9.38 37.47 10.00
N GLU A 74 -10.31 38.17 10.65
CA GLU A 74 -11.29 37.55 11.56
C GLU A 74 -12.36 36.83 10.76
N LEU A 75 -12.53 35.54 11.04
CA LEU A 75 -13.50 34.68 10.39
C LEU A 75 -14.45 34.09 11.41
N VAL A 76 -15.71 33.95 11.02
CA VAL A 76 -16.79 33.48 11.89
C VAL A 76 -17.27 32.12 11.40
N ASP A 77 -17.49 31.17 12.32
CA ASP A 77 -18.16 29.91 12.00
C ASP A 77 -19.67 30.19 11.96
N PRO A 78 -20.35 30.03 10.81
CA PRO A 78 -21.77 30.37 10.67
C PRO A 78 -22.70 29.46 11.48
N ARG A 79 -22.22 28.32 11.99
CA ARG A 79 -23.00 27.36 12.80
C ARG A 79 -22.84 27.61 14.29
N THR A 80 -21.63 27.90 14.76
CA THR A 80 -21.35 28.07 16.20
C THR A 80 -21.27 29.53 16.64
N GLY A 81 -20.94 30.43 15.71
CA GLY A 81 -20.66 31.84 15.98
C GLY A 81 -19.26 32.08 16.55
N ASP A 82 -18.39 31.07 16.53
CA ASP A 82 -17.00 31.21 17.00
C ASP A 82 -16.21 32.09 16.03
N GLU A 83 -15.32 32.93 16.58
CA GLU A 83 -14.48 33.88 15.84
C GLU A 83 -13.01 33.50 16.00
N GLU A 84 -12.27 33.41 14.90
CA GLU A 84 -10.83 33.17 14.92
C GLU A 84 -10.11 33.99 13.85
N GLN A 85 -8.89 34.43 14.16
CA GLN A 85 -8.05 35.17 13.22
C GLN A 85 -7.15 34.22 12.44
N LEU A 86 -7.29 34.23 11.12
CA LEU A 86 -6.45 33.46 10.22
C LEU A 86 -5.73 34.38 9.23
N PRO A 87 -4.47 34.08 8.87
CA PRO A 87 -3.77 34.84 7.86
C PRO A 87 -4.45 34.65 6.50
N VAL A 88 -4.80 35.76 5.86
CA VAL A 88 -5.37 35.82 4.52
C VAL A 88 -4.57 36.79 3.68
N ASN A 89 -4.29 36.43 2.44
CA ASN A 89 -3.55 37.30 1.54
C ASN A 89 -4.28 38.64 1.31
N ALA A 90 -3.53 39.75 1.37
CA ALA A 90 -4.09 41.08 1.23
C ALA A 90 -4.77 41.29 -0.14
N TYR A 91 -4.35 40.59 -1.21
CA TYR A 91 -5.06 40.61 -2.49
C TYR A 91 -6.52 40.17 -2.36
N PHE A 92 -6.80 39.08 -1.63
CA PHE A 92 -8.17 38.59 -1.48
C PHE A 92 -9.00 39.45 -0.54
N LEU A 93 -8.37 40.05 0.48
CA LEU A 93 -9.03 41.01 1.37
C LEU A 93 -9.41 42.30 0.62
N ASN A 94 -8.53 42.79 -0.25
CA ASN A 94 -8.79 43.95 -1.10
C ASN A 94 -9.73 43.64 -2.27
N ASN A 95 -9.89 42.36 -2.62
CA ASN A 95 -10.73 41.91 -3.73
C ASN A 95 -11.65 40.76 -3.31
N PRO A 96 -12.62 40.97 -2.40
CA PRO A 96 -13.46 39.88 -1.86
C PRO A 96 -14.30 39.22 -2.95
N HIS A 97 -14.70 39.97 -3.99
CA HIS A 97 -15.37 39.45 -5.18
C HIS A 97 -14.52 38.47 -6.03
N ARG A 98 -13.24 38.26 -5.68
CA ARG A 98 -12.36 37.26 -6.30
C ARG A 98 -12.36 35.93 -5.54
N VAL A 99 -13.04 35.87 -4.40
CA VAL A 99 -13.37 34.62 -3.72
C VAL A 99 -14.72 34.15 -4.28
N LEU A 100 -14.74 33.00 -4.95
CA LEU A 100 -15.93 32.47 -5.62
C LEU A 100 -16.83 31.70 -4.63
N GLY A 101 -17.23 32.37 -3.56
CA GLY A 101 -18.00 31.82 -2.46
C GLY A 101 -17.84 32.67 -1.20
N ASP A 102 -18.51 32.26 -0.13
CA ASP A 102 -18.45 32.92 1.17
C ASP A 102 -17.27 32.36 1.97
N THR A 103 -16.47 33.26 2.53
CA THR A 103 -15.31 32.90 3.36
C THR A 103 -15.79 32.69 4.79
N GLU A 104 -15.61 31.47 5.30
CA GLU A 104 -16.14 31.04 6.60
C GLU A 104 -15.02 30.43 7.45
N LEU A 105 -15.16 30.52 8.77
CA LEU A 105 -14.39 29.67 9.67
C LEU A 105 -15.00 28.27 9.64
N GLY A 106 -14.16 27.29 9.35
CA GLY A 106 -14.49 25.88 9.51
C GLY A 106 -13.44 25.18 10.35
N HIS A 107 -13.69 23.91 10.62
CA HIS A 107 -12.77 23.08 11.39
C HIS A 107 -12.28 21.92 10.53
N GLY A 108 -10.97 21.70 10.52
CA GLY A 108 -10.39 20.50 9.95
C GLY A 108 -10.84 19.24 10.71
N VAL A 109 -10.55 18.06 10.18
CA VAL A 109 -10.90 16.75 10.78
C VAL A 109 -10.33 16.58 12.21
N HIS A 110 -9.34 17.41 12.59
CA HIS A 110 -8.69 17.44 13.90
C HIS A 110 -9.11 18.63 14.79
N GLY A 111 -10.13 19.41 14.38
CA GLY A 111 -10.64 20.55 15.14
C GLY A 111 -9.88 21.87 14.97
N SER A 112 -8.77 21.90 14.20
CA SER A 112 -8.06 23.15 13.92
C SER A 112 -8.90 24.08 13.05
N ALA A 113 -8.89 25.36 13.37
CA ALA A 113 -9.51 26.38 12.53
C ALA A 113 -8.89 26.39 11.14
N GLN A 114 -9.76 26.37 10.14
CA GLN A 114 -9.43 26.44 8.73
C GLN A 114 -10.39 27.40 8.07
N LEU A 115 -9.88 28.22 7.16
CA LEU A 115 -10.76 28.97 6.27
C LEU A 115 -11.32 28.02 5.22
N VAL A 116 -12.64 28.04 5.14
CA VAL A 116 -13.47 27.31 4.20
C VAL A 116 -14.09 28.33 3.26
N VAL A 117 -14.25 27.96 1.98
CA VAL A 117 -14.98 28.77 1.01
C VAL A 117 -16.23 28.00 0.60
N ALA A 118 -17.37 28.44 1.11
CA ALA A 118 -18.67 27.88 0.80
C ALA A 118 -19.18 28.46 -0.52
N GLY A 119 -19.33 27.63 -1.56
CA GLY A 119 -19.73 28.13 -2.88
C GLY A 119 -20.19 27.03 -3.82
N ALA A 120 -20.60 27.43 -5.02
CA ALA A 120 -21.11 26.53 -6.05
C ALA A 120 -19.99 25.63 -6.62
N THR A 121 -20.33 24.39 -6.99
CA THR A 121 -19.40 23.44 -7.62
C THR A 121 -19.88 23.00 -9.00
N GLY A 122 -19.04 22.28 -9.76
CA GLY A 122 -19.42 21.73 -11.06
C GLY A 122 -19.57 22.80 -12.15
N HIS A 123 -20.62 22.68 -12.99
CA HIS A 123 -20.82 23.58 -14.13
C HIS A 123 -21.02 25.04 -13.72
N ALA A 124 -21.71 25.30 -12.61
CA ALA A 124 -21.91 26.65 -12.10
C ALA A 124 -20.60 27.35 -11.71
N LEU A 125 -19.65 26.60 -11.14
CA LEU A 125 -18.31 27.12 -10.84
C LEU A 125 -17.54 27.45 -12.13
N ALA A 126 -17.66 26.60 -13.17
CA ALA A 126 -17.01 26.84 -14.44
C ALA A 126 -17.51 28.13 -15.11
N ASP A 127 -18.81 28.42 -15.00
CA ASP A 127 -19.39 29.67 -15.49
C ASP A 127 -18.91 30.89 -14.67
N GLN A 128 -18.88 30.79 -13.33
CA GLN A 128 -18.32 31.85 -12.48
C GLN A 128 -16.84 32.14 -12.81
N ILE A 129 -16.01 31.11 -12.98
CA ILE A 129 -14.60 31.30 -13.36
C ILE A 129 -14.50 32.04 -14.70
N ARG A 130 -15.31 31.65 -15.68
CA ARG A 130 -15.35 32.32 -17.00
C ARG A 130 -15.72 33.80 -16.86
N ASP A 131 -16.79 34.08 -16.12
CA ASP A 131 -17.35 35.43 -15.95
C ASP A 131 -16.39 36.37 -15.20
N HIS A 132 -15.55 35.83 -14.30
CA HIS A 132 -14.54 36.62 -13.59
C HIS A 132 -13.22 36.78 -14.37
N LEU A 133 -12.79 35.74 -15.10
CA LEU A 133 -11.53 35.77 -15.84
C LEU A 133 -11.62 36.57 -17.14
N GLN A 134 -12.70 36.43 -17.90
CA GLN A 134 -12.83 37.10 -19.20
C GLN A 134 -12.68 38.64 -19.13
N PRO A 135 -13.36 39.36 -18.21
CA PRO A 135 -13.15 40.80 -18.06
C PRO A 135 -11.76 41.13 -17.50
N MET A 136 -11.21 40.30 -16.60
CA MET A 136 -9.86 40.48 -16.03
C MET A 136 -8.80 40.42 -17.15
N MET A 137 -8.87 39.41 -18.01
CA MET A 137 -7.95 39.26 -19.15
C MET A 137 -8.14 40.39 -20.16
N THR A 138 -9.38 40.79 -20.45
CA THR A 138 -9.66 41.91 -21.37
C THR A 138 -9.05 43.22 -20.86
N ALA A 139 -9.19 43.51 -19.56
CA ALA A 139 -8.60 44.68 -18.93
C ALA A 139 -7.06 44.62 -18.91
N ALA A 140 -6.48 43.45 -18.66
CA ALA A 140 -5.04 43.24 -18.70
C ALA A 140 -4.47 43.50 -20.10
N VAL A 141 -5.11 42.96 -21.14
CA VAL A 141 -4.74 43.22 -22.54
C VAL A 141 -4.84 44.71 -22.88
N ALA A 142 -5.92 45.38 -22.46
CA ALA A 142 -6.10 46.82 -22.67
C ALA A 142 -5.02 47.69 -21.99
N ARG A 143 -4.44 47.22 -20.87
CA ARG A 143 -3.34 47.86 -20.15
C ARG A 143 -1.96 47.51 -20.73
N GLY A 144 -1.89 46.85 -21.89
CA GLY A 144 -0.62 46.41 -22.50
C GLY A 144 0.01 45.21 -21.80
N MET A 145 -0.73 44.53 -20.92
CA MET A 145 -0.31 43.26 -20.28
C MET A 145 -0.81 42.03 -21.05
N GLY A 146 -1.17 42.21 -22.32
CA GLY A 146 -1.43 41.11 -23.25
C GLY A 146 -0.15 40.36 -23.61
N LEU A 147 -0.30 39.19 -24.24
CA LEU A 147 0.83 38.39 -24.73
C LEU A 147 1.66 39.23 -25.73
N THR A 148 2.86 39.67 -25.34
CA THR A 148 3.80 40.37 -26.24
C THR A 148 4.65 39.42 -27.06
N ALA A 149 4.64 38.12 -26.74
CA ALA A 149 5.32 37.11 -27.52
C ALA A 149 4.71 37.02 -28.92
N ARG A 150 5.41 37.57 -29.92
CA ARG A 150 5.13 37.29 -31.32
C ARG A 150 5.64 35.89 -31.65
N SER A 151 5.12 35.27 -32.71
CA SER A 151 5.67 34.00 -33.23
C SER A 151 7.18 34.04 -33.49
N THR A 152 7.76 35.24 -33.66
CA THR A 152 9.20 35.49 -33.81
C THR A 152 9.96 35.48 -32.49
N ASP A 153 9.31 35.80 -31.38
CA ASP A 153 9.92 35.85 -30.03
C ASP A 153 9.94 34.46 -29.37
N LEU A 154 9.20 33.49 -29.95
CA LEU A 154 9.31 32.04 -29.68
C LEU A 154 10.51 31.40 -30.42
N SER A 155 11.40 32.20 -31.01
CA SER A 155 12.52 31.73 -31.83
C SER A 155 13.86 32.30 -31.36
N GLU A 156 14.36 31.79 -30.24
CA GLU A 156 15.71 31.23 -30.32
C GLU A 156 15.54 29.73 -30.58
N ARG A 157 15.32 29.41 -31.86
CA ARG A 157 15.68 28.09 -32.37
C ARG A 157 17.19 28.00 -32.17
N ILE A 158 17.61 27.40 -31.07
CA ILE A 158 18.88 26.69 -31.04
C ILE A 158 18.80 25.74 -32.23
N THR A 159 19.47 26.12 -33.31
CA THR A 159 19.62 25.27 -34.50
C THR A 159 20.76 24.31 -34.20
N GLU A 160 20.67 23.61 -33.08
CA GLU A 160 21.36 22.35 -32.95
C GLU A 160 20.47 21.34 -33.66
N ASN A 161 21.07 20.62 -34.59
CA ASN A 161 20.41 19.57 -35.34
C ASN A 161 19.88 18.54 -34.34
N PHE A 162 18.61 18.66 -33.98
CA PHE A 162 17.89 17.62 -33.28
C PHE A 162 17.82 16.43 -34.23
N THR A 163 18.52 15.35 -33.90
CA THR A 163 18.33 14.06 -34.56
C THR A 163 16.94 13.57 -34.16
N PRO A 164 15.94 13.60 -35.05
CA PRO A 164 14.59 13.18 -34.71
C PRO A 164 14.61 11.70 -34.35
N GLY A 165 13.77 11.32 -33.38
CA GLY A 165 13.58 9.96 -32.86
C GLY A 165 13.42 8.86 -33.92
N LEU A 166 14.54 8.48 -34.49
CA LEU A 166 14.83 7.19 -35.06
C LEU A 166 16.08 6.79 -34.29
N ARG A 167 16.07 5.64 -33.60
CA ARG A 167 17.31 5.04 -33.08
C ARG A 167 18.22 4.69 -34.25
N THR A 168 18.92 5.68 -34.80
CA THR A 168 20.04 5.52 -35.71
C THR A 168 21.28 5.30 -34.86
N GLN A 169 21.96 4.20 -35.20
CA GLN A 169 23.28 3.74 -34.74
C GLN A 169 24.09 4.80 -33.97
N ASP A 170 24.56 4.41 -32.79
CA ASP A 170 25.61 5.07 -31.98
C ASP A 170 25.18 5.93 -30.79
N THR A 171 24.24 5.43 -30.00
CA THR A 171 24.33 5.60 -28.54
C THR A 171 24.53 4.24 -27.91
N GLN A 172 25.68 4.06 -27.27
CA GLN A 172 26.04 2.94 -26.43
C GLN A 172 25.04 2.87 -25.27
N VAL A 173 24.01 2.05 -25.44
CA VAL A 173 22.87 1.88 -24.53
C VAL A 173 22.65 0.38 -24.43
N ASP A 174 22.29 -0.10 -23.24
CA ASP A 174 21.90 -1.47 -22.97
C ASP A 174 21.09 -2.08 -24.11
N ASP A 175 21.34 -3.37 -24.40
CA ASP A 175 20.62 -4.10 -25.44
C ASP A 175 19.11 -3.89 -25.29
N PRO A 176 18.39 -3.51 -26.37
CA PRO A 176 16.98 -3.21 -26.26
C PRO A 176 16.20 -4.46 -25.81
N PRO A 177 15.01 -4.29 -25.20
CA PRO A 177 14.21 -5.43 -24.78
C PRO A 177 13.87 -6.35 -25.97
N LEU A 178 13.75 -7.66 -25.69
CA LEU A 178 13.38 -8.66 -26.70
C LEU A 178 12.12 -8.24 -27.45
N TYR A 179 12.10 -8.42 -28.78
CA TYR A 179 11.02 -8.05 -29.69
C TYR A 179 10.84 -6.56 -29.99
N THR A 180 11.73 -5.69 -29.49
CA THR A 180 11.71 -4.27 -29.88
C THR A 180 11.86 -4.14 -31.39
N LEU A 181 10.99 -3.35 -32.02
CA LEU A 181 11.00 -3.05 -33.45
C LEU A 181 11.80 -1.78 -33.76
N ARG A 182 12.39 -1.72 -34.95
CA ARG A 182 12.93 -0.50 -35.54
C ARG A 182 12.65 -0.42 -37.03
N TYR A 183 12.64 0.78 -37.59
CA TYR A 183 12.66 0.97 -39.03
C TYR A 183 14.10 0.99 -39.54
N ASN A 184 14.43 0.09 -40.48
CA ASN A 184 15.71 0.07 -41.15
C ASN A 184 15.64 0.85 -42.47
N ALA A 185 16.28 2.01 -42.51
CA ALA A 185 16.25 2.89 -43.67
C ALA A 185 16.99 2.31 -44.90
N ALA A 186 18.02 1.48 -44.69
CA ALA A 186 18.81 0.89 -45.77
C ALA A 186 18.00 -0.17 -46.53
N THR A 187 17.26 -1.01 -45.81
CA THR A 187 16.42 -2.07 -46.40
C THR A 187 14.97 -1.66 -46.61
N ARG A 188 14.57 -0.48 -46.10
CA ARG A 188 13.18 0.03 -46.09
C ARG A 188 12.21 -1.00 -45.49
N SER A 189 12.64 -1.71 -44.46
CA SER A 189 11.87 -2.75 -43.75
C SER A 189 11.84 -2.48 -42.25
N ILE A 190 11.05 -3.27 -41.53
CA ILE A 190 11.06 -3.30 -40.07
C ILE A 190 12.00 -4.42 -39.63
N ASP A 191 12.90 -4.13 -38.71
CA ASP A 191 13.72 -5.13 -38.03
C ASP A 191 13.17 -5.34 -36.61
N VAL A 192 13.43 -6.50 -36.04
CA VAL A 192 13.10 -6.90 -34.67
C VAL A 192 14.37 -7.30 -33.92
N TRP A 193 14.46 -6.93 -32.65
CA TRP A 193 15.54 -7.37 -31.78
C TRP A 193 15.30 -8.80 -31.28
N ALA A 194 16.19 -9.72 -31.65
CA ALA A 194 16.13 -11.14 -31.28
C ALA A 194 16.91 -11.47 -29.99
N GLY A 195 17.33 -10.45 -29.21
CA GLY A 195 18.10 -10.61 -27.97
C GLY A 195 19.62 -10.64 -28.16
N HIS A 196 20.09 -10.85 -29.39
CA HIS A 196 21.51 -10.94 -29.73
C HIS A 196 21.89 -10.15 -30.99
N GLY A 197 20.90 -9.50 -31.62
CA GLY A 197 21.06 -8.84 -32.89
C GLY A 197 19.72 -8.38 -33.47
N TRP A 198 19.81 -7.51 -34.47
CA TRP A 198 18.67 -7.05 -35.25
C TRP A 198 18.45 -7.99 -36.45
N GLU A 199 17.25 -8.53 -36.56
CA GLU A 199 16.84 -9.41 -37.65
C GLU A 199 15.64 -8.83 -38.40
N PRO A 200 15.45 -9.13 -39.70
CA PRO A 200 14.28 -8.67 -40.44
C PRO A 200 12.96 -9.22 -39.85
N ASN A 201 12.02 -8.33 -39.51
CA ASN A 201 10.67 -8.72 -39.10
C ASN A 201 9.80 -9.07 -40.32
N LYS A 202 8.89 -10.04 -40.19
CA LYS A 202 7.95 -10.46 -41.25
C LYS A 202 6.75 -9.50 -41.37
N THR A 203 7.03 -8.20 -41.49
CA THR A 203 6.01 -7.15 -41.66
C THR A 203 5.43 -7.20 -43.09
N PRO A 204 4.10 -7.28 -43.27
CA PRO A 204 3.48 -7.14 -44.59
C PRO A 204 3.85 -5.81 -45.25
N ARG A 205 4.19 -5.82 -46.55
CA ARG A 205 4.60 -4.60 -47.28
C ARG A 205 3.61 -3.45 -47.17
N THR A 206 2.31 -3.76 -47.08
CA THR A 206 1.23 -2.79 -46.94
C THR A 206 1.21 -2.10 -45.56
N LEU A 207 1.83 -2.69 -44.54
CA LEU A 207 1.84 -2.19 -43.17
C LEU A 207 3.16 -1.51 -42.78
N VAL A 208 4.23 -1.64 -43.57
CA VAL A 208 5.58 -1.11 -43.22
C VAL A 208 5.54 0.37 -42.85
N GLU A 209 4.89 1.20 -43.66
CA GLU A 209 4.80 2.65 -43.40
C GLU A 209 4.00 2.98 -42.14
N GLU A 210 2.93 2.24 -41.86
CA GLU A 210 2.13 2.47 -40.66
C GLU A 210 2.84 1.97 -39.40
N THR A 211 3.50 0.81 -39.47
CA THR A 211 4.34 0.31 -38.37
C THR A 211 5.48 1.28 -38.06
N LYS A 212 6.08 1.91 -39.08
CA LYS A 212 7.08 2.96 -38.89
C LYS A 212 6.50 4.18 -38.15
N GLU A 213 5.30 4.63 -38.49
CA GLU A 213 4.60 5.72 -37.80
C GLU A 213 4.33 5.36 -36.31
N LEU A 214 3.91 4.12 -36.03
CA LEU A 214 3.70 3.61 -34.66
C LEU A 214 5.00 3.50 -33.85
N ILE A 215 6.10 3.09 -34.48
CA ILE A 215 7.43 3.06 -33.86
C ILE A 215 7.88 4.47 -33.47
N ALA A 216 7.64 5.47 -34.33
CA ALA A 216 7.99 6.86 -34.02
C ALA A 216 7.18 7.39 -32.82
N LEU A 217 5.88 7.08 -32.75
CA LEU A 217 5.05 7.40 -31.58
C LEU A 217 5.59 6.77 -30.30
N ARG A 218 5.96 5.48 -30.36
CA ARG A 218 6.55 4.74 -29.24
C ARG A 218 7.83 5.41 -28.74
N ASP A 219 8.75 5.71 -29.64
CA ASP A 219 10.09 6.19 -29.29
C ASP A 219 10.02 7.56 -28.61
N VAL A 220 9.20 8.48 -29.13
CA VAL A 220 9.03 9.81 -28.55
C VAL A 220 8.25 9.75 -27.23
N ALA A 221 7.20 8.93 -27.14
CA ALA A 221 6.47 8.76 -25.88
C ALA A 221 7.36 8.15 -24.78
N THR A 222 8.18 7.16 -25.13
CA THR A 222 9.14 6.55 -24.21
C THR A 222 10.21 7.55 -23.76
N ALA A 223 10.73 8.37 -24.68
CA ALA A 223 11.68 9.43 -24.34
C ALA A 223 11.06 10.48 -23.40
N LEU A 224 9.81 10.87 -23.64
CA LEU A 224 9.10 11.82 -22.76
C LEU A 224 8.88 11.24 -21.35
N ILE A 225 8.51 9.96 -21.25
CA ILE A 225 8.36 9.28 -19.95
C ILE A 225 9.71 9.21 -19.21
N ALA A 226 10.79 8.87 -19.91
CA ALA A 226 12.13 8.85 -19.32
C ALA A 226 12.54 10.24 -18.83
N ALA A 227 12.38 11.28 -19.65
CA ALA A 227 12.70 12.66 -19.28
C ALA A 227 11.90 13.14 -18.06
N GLN A 228 10.63 12.72 -17.93
CA GLN A 228 9.83 13.02 -16.73
C GLN A 228 10.34 12.31 -15.48
N ARG A 229 10.66 11.01 -15.60
CA ARG A 229 11.18 10.20 -14.50
C ARG A 229 12.54 10.71 -14.02
N ASP A 230 13.40 11.07 -14.95
CA ASP A 230 14.78 11.46 -14.69
C ASP A 230 14.90 12.95 -14.30
N GLY A 231 13.77 13.67 -14.23
CA GLY A 231 13.72 15.06 -13.77
C GLY A 231 14.34 16.07 -14.72
N GLU A 232 14.36 15.75 -16.02
CA GLU A 232 14.95 16.62 -17.05
C GLU A 232 14.27 18.01 -17.09
N PRO A 233 14.98 19.06 -17.54
CA PRO A 233 14.45 20.42 -17.62
C PRO A 233 13.08 20.50 -18.31
N GLU A 234 12.21 21.39 -17.83
CA GLU A 234 10.84 21.56 -18.35
C GLU A 234 10.80 21.81 -19.86
N HIS A 235 11.73 22.61 -20.38
CA HIS A 235 11.79 22.93 -21.81
C HIS A 235 12.06 21.69 -22.70
N ASP A 236 12.88 20.74 -22.25
CA ASP A 236 13.17 19.50 -22.99
C ASP A 236 11.96 18.58 -23.01
N ARG A 237 11.27 18.47 -21.87
CA ARG A 237 10.03 17.70 -21.73
C ARG A 237 8.91 18.30 -22.58
N ASP A 238 8.80 19.62 -22.63
CA ASP A 238 7.84 20.34 -23.47
C ASP A 238 8.10 20.13 -24.97
N GLN A 239 9.37 20.13 -25.40
CA GLN A 239 9.73 19.83 -26.79
C GLN A 239 9.34 18.41 -27.20
N LEU A 240 9.68 17.41 -26.37
CA LEU A 240 9.27 16.01 -26.60
C LEU A 240 7.74 15.87 -26.65
N ARG A 241 7.02 16.59 -25.78
CA ARG A 241 5.55 16.62 -25.77
C ARG A 241 4.96 17.26 -27.02
N ALA A 242 5.53 18.36 -27.51
CA ALA A 242 5.11 19.00 -28.75
C ALA A 242 5.37 18.09 -29.97
N HIS A 243 6.51 17.39 -29.99
CA HIS A 243 6.84 16.41 -31.01
C HIS A 243 5.84 15.25 -31.00
N LEU A 244 5.56 14.68 -29.83
CA LEU A 244 4.59 13.60 -29.67
C LEU A 244 3.19 14.01 -30.15
N ASN A 245 2.73 15.21 -29.78
CA ASN A 245 1.47 15.79 -30.26
C ASN A 245 1.41 15.81 -31.80
N THR A 246 2.48 16.29 -32.44
CA THR A 246 2.54 16.39 -33.90
C THR A 246 2.48 15.03 -34.58
N LEU A 247 3.23 14.04 -34.07
CA LEU A 247 3.20 12.68 -34.61
C LEU A 247 1.83 12.04 -34.43
N TYR A 248 1.21 12.19 -33.27
CA TYR A 248 -0.09 11.60 -32.96
C TYR A 248 -1.20 12.22 -33.82
N ASP A 249 -1.26 13.55 -33.92
CA ASP A 249 -2.27 14.23 -34.73
C ASP A 249 -2.17 13.88 -36.20
N ASN A 250 -0.95 13.74 -36.72
CA ASN A 250 -0.73 13.29 -38.09
C ASN A 250 -1.13 11.83 -38.30
N TYR A 251 -0.82 10.95 -37.34
CA TYR A 251 -1.22 9.55 -37.37
C TYR A 251 -2.74 9.42 -37.37
N VAL A 252 -3.43 10.03 -36.39
CA VAL A 252 -4.89 9.93 -36.26
C VAL A 252 -5.61 10.52 -37.47
N ARG A 253 -5.14 11.65 -38.00
CA ARG A 253 -5.71 12.25 -39.22
C ARG A 253 -5.63 11.33 -40.44
N LYS A 254 -4.53 10.57 -40.56
CA LYS A 254 -4.26 9.71 -41.73
C LYS A 254 -4.82 8.29 -41.57
N ARG A 255 -4.81 7.74 -40.36
CA ARG A 255 -5.04 6.31 -40.06
C ARG A 255 -6.23 6.06 -39.15
N GLY A 256 -6.73 7.09 -38.45
CA GLY A 256 -7.68 6.96 -37.35
C GLY A 256 -7.00 6.62 -36.02
N PRO A 257 -7.79 6.35 -34.96
CA PRO A 257 -7.27 6.06 -33.63
C PRO A 257 -6.28 4.90 -33.59
N VAL A 258 -5.32 4.95 -32.66
CA VAL A 258 -4.30 3.92 -32.45
C VAL A 258 -4.92 2.61 -31.96
N ASN A 259 -5.95 2.67 -31.13
CA ASN A 259 -6.64 1.54 -30.52
C ASN A 259 -7.85 1.05 -31.33
N ARG A 260 -8.03 1.54 -32.56
CA ARG A 260 -9.14 1.10 -33.44
C ARG A 260 -9.09 -0.41 -33.72
N PHE A 261 -10.25 -1.03 -33.87
CA PHE A 261 -10.34 -2.44 -34.23
C PHE A 261 -11.53 -2.74 -35.13
N GLU A 262 -11.53 -3.93 -35.73
CA GLU A 262 -12.66 -4.50 -36.45
C GLU A 262 -13.21 -5.70 -35.70
N TRP A 263 -14.53 -5.77 -35.55
CA TRP A 263 -15.19 -7.00 -35.11
C TRP A 263 -15.16 -8.03 -36.24
N VAL A 264 -14.60 -9.21 -35.95
CA VAL A 264 -14.58 -10.33 -36.89
C VAL A 264 -15.44 -11.45 -36.32
N GLN A 265 -16.57 -11.68 -36.98
CA GLN A 265 -17.37 -12.89 -36.78
C GLN A 265 -16.95 -13.93 -37.80
N ARG A 266 -16.62 -15.15 -37.34
CA ARG A 266 -16.41 -16.29 -38.24
C ARG A 266 -17.67 -17.13 -38.27
N ASN A 267 -18.12 -17.48 -39.47
CA ASN A 267 -19.21 -18.44 -39.64
C ASN A 267 -18.68 -19.86 -39.36
N ALA A 268 -19.53 -20.71 -38.79
CA ALA A 268 -19.24 -22.12 -38.66
C ALA A 268 -19.08 -22.73 -40.07
N THR A 269 -17.97 -23.42 -40.30
CA THR A 269 -17.69 -24.17 -41.53
C THR A 269 -17.31 -25.58 -41.14
N GLN A 270 -17.50 -26.56 -42.04
CA GLN A 270 -17.13 -27.96 -41.77
C GLN A 270 -15.68 -28.09 -41.28
N THR A 271 -14.75 -27.34 -41.88
CA THR A 271 -13.34 -27.37 -41.49
C THR A 271 -13.09 -26.80 -40.08
N LEU A 272 -13.88 -25.82 -39.63
CA LEU A 272 -13.78 -25.28 -38.27
C LEU A 272 -14.44 -26.22 -37.26
N HIS A 273 -15.56 -26.82 -37.64
CA HIS A 273 -16.26 -27.86 -36.89
C HIS A 273 -15.30 -29.02 -36.56
N ASP A 274 -14.72 -29.64 -37.58
CA ASP A 274 -13.86 -30.82 -37.41
C ASP A 274 -12.63 -30.51 -36.54
N LYS A 275 -12.07 -29.30 -36.66
CA LYS A 275 -10.97 -28.83 -35.81
C LYS A 275 -11.39 -28.64 -34.36
N ARG A 276 -12.62 -28.18 -34.11
CA ARG A 276 -13.16 -27.97 -32.77
C ARG A 276 -13.42 -29.31 -32.09
N ILE A 277 -14.02 -30.27 -32.79
CA ILE A 277 -14.18 -31.65 -32.34
C ILE A 277 -12.83 -32.26 -31.96
N ALA A 278 -11.84 -32.20 -32.87
CA ALA A 278 -10.51 -32.75 -32.59
C ALA A 278 -9.83 -32.12 -31.36
N LYS A 279 -10.02 -30.82 -31.15
CA LYS A 279 -9.48 -30.11 -29.98
C LYS A 279 -10.20 -30.51 -28.68
N LEU A 280 -11.53 -30.59 -28.70
CA LEU A 280 -12.33 -31.01 -27.54
C LEU A 280 -11.99 -32.44 -27.14
N GLU A 281 -11.88 -33.34 -28.12
CA GLU A 281 -11.45 -34.73 -27.89
C GLU A 281 -10.04 -34.80 -27.29
N THR A 282 -9.06 -34.08 -27.86
CA THR A 282 -7.69 -34.06 -27.34
C THR A 282 -7.65 -33.55 -25.89
N THR A 283 -8.35 -32.45 -25.61
CA THR A 283 -8.39 -31.84 -24.28
C THR A 283 -9.03 -32.77 -23.25
N TRP A 284 -10.14 -33.42 -23.61
CA TRP A 284 -10.82 -34.38 -22.75
C TRP A 284 -9.95 -35.60 -22.48
N ARG A 285 -9.28 -36.15 -23.51
CA ARG A 285 -8.36 -37.27 -23.34
C ARG A 285 -7.20 -36.92 -22.42
N GLU A 286 -6.66 -35.72 -22.49
CA GLU A 286 -5.62 -35.26 -21.58
C GLU A 286 -6.12 -35.13 -20.12
N GLN A 287 -7.38 -34.71 -19.93
CA GLN A 287 -7.99 -34.54 -18.60
C GLN A 287 -8.38 -35.86 -17.93
N GLU A 288 -8.95 -36.81 -18.68
CA GLU A 288 -9.30 -38.15 -18.19
C GLU A 288 -8.07 -39.08 -18.10
N GLY A 289 -6.96 -38.67 -18.72
CA GLY A 289 -5.70 -39.37 -18.69
C GLY A 289 -4.97 -39.23 -17.34
N THR A 290 -3.80 -39.85 -17.27
CA THR A 290 -2.84 -39.61 -16.17
C THR A 290 -1.71 -38.72 -16.68
N THR A 291 -0.96 -38.06 -15.79
CA THR A 291 0.12 -37.14 -16.19
C THR A 291 1.08 -37.79 -17.20
N GLY A 292 1.12 -37.28 -18.43
CA GLY A 292 1.94 -37.80 -19.53
C GLY A 292 1.35 -38.98 -20.32
N ARG A 293 0.13 -39.41 -20.02
CA ARG A 293 -0.60 -40.47 -20.73
C ARG A 293 -2.08 -40.10 -20.91
N PRO A 294 -2.46 -39.51 -22.06
CA PRO A 294 -3.86 -39.22 -22.38
C PRO A 294 -4.71 -40.50 -22.39
N TYR A 295 -5.98 -40.38 -22.03
CA TYR A 295 -6.97 -41.45 -22.07
C TYR A 295 -7.17 -41.99 -23.50
N ASP A 296 -6.98 -43.29 -23.68
CA ASP A 296 -7.02 -43.99 -24.97
C ASP A 296 -8.31 -44.80 -25.18
N GLY A 297 -9.22 -44.81 -24.21
CA GLY A 297 -10.50 -45.49 -24.30
C GLY A 297 -11.53 -44.78 -25.22
N PRO A 298 -12.71 -45.40 -25.40
CA PRO A 298 -13.79 -44.83 -26.21
C PRO A 298 -14.35 -43.55 -25.56
N VAL A 299 -14.62 -42.54 -26.38
CA VAL A 299 -15.32 -41.32 -25.92
C VAL A 299 -16.80 -41.68 -25.66
N PRO A 300 -17.38 -41.31 -24.49
CA PRO A 300 -18.81 -41.50 -24.24
C PRO A 300 -19.67 -40.85 -25.33
N THR A 301 -20.70 -41.56 -25.79
CA THR A 301 -21.57 -41.09 -26.89
C THR A 301 -22.30 -39.79 -26.56
N GLU A 302 -22.74 -39.62 -25.31
CA GLU A 302 -23.38 -38.39 -24.82
C GLU A 302 -22.46 -37.16 -24.95
N LEU A 303 -21.15 -37.36 -24.79
CA LEU A 303 -20.14 -36.32 -24.89
C LEU A 303 -19.84 -35.97 -26.35
N VAL A 304 -19.84 -36.98 -27.23
CA VAL A 304 -19.72 -36.76 -28.68
C VAL A 304 -20.91 -35.96 -29.21
N ASP A 305 -22.14 -36.30 -28.80
CA ASP A 305 -23.35 -35.58 -29.19
C ASP A 305 -23.32 -34.12 -28.68
N GLN A 306 -22.81 -33.90 -27.47
CA GLN A 306 -22.61 -32.57 -26.92
C GLN A 306 -21.58 -31.76 -27.72
N TRP A 307 -20.43 -32.35 -28.05
CA TRP A 307 -19.39 -31.67 -28.83
C TRP A 307 -19.84 -31.36 -30.25
N GLU A 308 -20.63 -32.24 -30.87
CA GLU A 308 -21.21 -32.01 -32.19
C GLU A 308 -22.12 -30.77 -32.18
N ALA A 309 -22.99 -30.65 -31.18
CA ALA A 309 -23.81 -29.45 -31.00
C ALA A 309 -22.97 -28.18 -30.76
N GLU A 310 -21.95 -28.27 -29.90
CA GLU A 310 -21.06 -27.15 -29.56
C GLU A 310 -20.17 -26.73 -30.74
N ALA A 311 -19.75 -27.67 -31.59
CA ALA A 311 -18.82 -27.41 -32.68
C ALA A 311 -19.46 -26.61 -33.83
N TRP A 312 -20.79 -26.65 -33.97
CA TRP A 312 -21.54 -25.84 -34.92
C TRP A 312 -21.89 -24.45 -34.42
N GLU A 313 -21.71 -24.17 -33.12
CA GLU A 313 -21.86 -22.81 -32.60
C GLU A 313 -20.77 -21.90 -33.18
N PRO A 314 -21.14 -20.78 -33.82
CA PRO A 314 -20.16 -19.85 -34.34
C PRO A 314 -19.32 -19.30 -33.18
N PRO A 315 -17.99 -19.20 -33.34
CA PRO A 315 -17.14 -18.67 -32.28
C PRO A 315 -17.56 -17.24 -31.93
N GLU A 316 -17.33 -16.86 -30.67
CA GLU A 316 -17.58 -15.49 -30.23
C GLU A 316 -16.85 -14.48 -31.13
N PRO A 317 -17.51 -13.34 -31.46
CA PRO A 317 -16.86 -12.27 -32.19
C PRO A 317 -15.61 -11.82 -31.44
N PHE A 318 -14.50 -11.63 -32.16
CA PHE A 318 -13.27 -11.15 -31.57
C PHE A 318 -12.77 -9.89 -32.27
N LYS A 319 -12.01 -9.07 -31.55
CA LYS A 319 -11.42 -7.83 -32.04
C LYS A 319 -10.17 -8.13 -32.87
N LYS A 320 -10.11 -7.57 -34.07
CA LYS A 320 -8.95 -7.66 -34.96
C LYS A 320 -8.33 -6.29 -35.17
N PHE A 321 -7.04 -6.17 -34.85
CA PHE A 321 -6.24 -4.95 -34.96
C PHE A 321 -5.30 -5.05 -36.16
N ARG A 322 -5.83 -4.89 -37.38
CA ARG A 322 -5.10 -5.16 -38.63
C ARG A 322 -3.80 -4.35 -38.76
N HIS A 323 -3.81 -3.10 -38.33
CA HIS A 323 -2.63 -2.21 -38.39
C HIS A 323 -1.50 -2.65 -37.46
N LEU A 324 -1.79 -3.45 -36.43
CA LEU A 324 -0.78 -3.97 -35.50
C LEU A 324 -0.18 -5.32 -35.95
N GLU A 325 -0.74 -5.95 -36.99
CA GLU A 325 -0.21 -7.21 -37.57
C GLU A 325 1.17 -7.03 -38.21
N GLY A 326 1.64 -5.78 -38.36
CA GLY A 326 3.01 -5.46 -38.74
C GLY A 326 4.06 -5.77 -37.66
N GLY A 327 3.65 -6.33 -36.52
CA GLY A 327 4.53 -6.74 -35.41
C GLY A 327 4.41 -5.84 -34.19
N MET A 328 3.85 -4.64 -34.32
CA MET A 328 3.78 -3.65 -33.23
C MET A 328 3.07 -4.19 -31.98
N ARG A 329 2.10 -5.12 -32.14
CA ARG A 329 1.41 -5.75 -31.00
C ARG A 329 2.35 -6.51 -30.05
N TYR A 330 3.48 -6.99 -30.55
CA TYR A 330 4.47 -7.75 -29.79
C TYR A 330 5.65 -6.89 -29.35
N ASP A 331 5.64 -5.62 -29.72
CA ASP A 331 6.65 -4.67 -29.29
C ASP A 331 6.48 -4.37 -27.79
N PRO A 332 7.56 -4.39 -26.99
CA PRO A 332 7.50 -4.05 -25.56
C PRO A 332 6.93 -2.66 -25.29
N GLY A 333 7.12 -1.70 -26.20
CA GLY A 333 6.57 -0.36 -26.12
C GLY A 333 5.13 -0.22 -26.62
N TRP A 334 4.47 -1.31 -27.04
CA TRP A 334 3.05 -1.26 -27.44
C TRP A 334 2.16 -0.70 -26.34
N ALA A 335 2.39 -1.08 -25.08
CA ALA A 335 1.60 -0.59 -23.96
C ALA A 335 1.64 0.95 -23.86
N VAL A 336 2.81 1.55 -24.09
CA VAL A 336 3.00 3.01 -24.11
C VAL A 336 2.24 3.64 -25.27
N VAL A 337 2.28 3.03 -26.46
CA VAL A 337 1.56 3.55 -27.63
C VAL A 337 0.04 3.43 -27.45
N SER A 338 -0.44 2.33 -26.89
CA SER A 338 -1.87 2.14 -26.59
C SER A 338 -2.39 3.11 -25.53
N SER A 339 -1.55 3.57 -24.59
CA SER A 339 -1.96 4.50 -23.54
C SER A 339 -1.95 5.97 -23.98
N LEU A 340 -1.60 6.27 -25.23
CA LEU A 340 -1.66 7.62 -25.78
C LEU A 340 -3.10 8.13 -25.96
N GLU A 341 -4.09 7.24 -25.94
CA GLU A 341 -5.49 7.64 -26.12
C GLU A 341 -6.42 6.86 -25.20
N ASP A 342 -7.45 7.55 -24.72
CA ASP A 342 -8.63 6.92 -24.14
C ASP A 342 -9.61 6.64 -25.28
N PHE A 343 -9.81 5.36 -25.59
CA PHE A 343 -10.58 4.88 -26.74
C PHE A 343 -11.92 4.29 -26.29
N ASP A 344 -13.00 4.92 -26.73
CA ASP A 344 -14.35 4.43 -26.53
C ASP A 344 -14.68 3.40 -27.61
N GLU A 345 -14.81 2.15 -27.19
CA GLU A 345 -15.05 1.01 -28.06
C GLU A 345 -16.45 1.00 -28.69
N GLU A 346 -17.44 1.64 -28.06
CA GLU A 346 -18.81 1.70 -28.55
C GLU A 346 -18.93 2.75 -29.65
N THR A 347 -18.35 3.93 -29.43
CA THR A 347 -18.41 5.04 -30.39
C THR A 347 -17.29 5.00 -31.43
N GLY A 348 -16.22 4.25 -31.17
CA GLY A 348 -15.01 4.20 -32.00
C GLY A 348 -14.21 5.51 -31.99
N THR A 349 -14.44 6.36 -30.99
CA THR A 349 -13.80 7.66 -30.85
C THR A 349 -12.68 7.61 -29.81
N ALA A 350 -11.70 8.50 -29.94
CA ALA A 350 -10.55 8.54 -29.06
C ALA A 350 -10.26 9.97 -28.59
N THR A 351 -9.80 10.11 -27.35
CA THR A 351 -9.30 11.38 -26.81
C THR A 351 -7.86 11.23 -26.35
N LYS A 352 -7.06 12.30 -26.50
CA LYS A 352 -5.65 12.30 -26.11
C LYS A 352 -5.49 12.06 -24.62
N ALA A 353 -4.53 11.20 -24.26
CA ALA A 353 -4.15 10.98 -22.88
C ALA A 353 -3.46 12.21 -22.23
N PRO A 354 -3.39 12.30 -20.89
CA PRO A 354 -2.80 13.44 -20.20
C PRO A 354 -1.32 13.74 -20.54
N ILE A 355 -0.56 12.75 -21.03
CA ILE A 355 0.85 12.92 -21.42
C ILE A 355 1.03 13.99 -22.51
N PHE A 356 -0.01 14.29 -23.29
CA PHE A 356 0.00 15.33 -24.32
C PHE A 356 -0.13 16.74 -23.78
N THR A 357 -0.50 16.93 -22.51
CA THR A 357 -0.75 18.26 -21.91
C THR A 357 0.04 18.52 -20.63
N ARG A 358 0.47 17.48 -19.91
CA ARG A 358 1.21 17.61 -18.64
C ARG A 358 2.12 16.42 -18.38
N ASP A 359 2.97 16.54 -17.38
CA ASP A 359 3.71 15.39 -16.85
C ASP A 359 2.76 14.39 -16.20
N VAL A 360 3.03 13.12 -16.46
CA VAL A 360 2.33 11.96 -15.87
C VAL A 360 3.19 11.24 -14.84
N LEU A 361 4.49 11.55 -14.81
CA LEU A 361 5.42 11.19 -13.74
C LEU A 361 6.00 12.46 -13.15
N THR A 362 5.99 12.57 -11.83
CA THR A 362 6.69 13.63 -11.10
C THR A 362 7.98 13.04 -10.54
N ALA A 363 9.12 13.70 -10.75
CA ALA A 363 10.36 13.31 -10.08
C ALA A 363 10.16 13.42 -8.56
N ASP A 364 10.62 12.42 -7.81
CA ASP A 364 10.60 12.47 -6.35
C ASP A 364 11.47 13.65 -5.90
N VAL A 365 10.84 14.70 -5.38
CA VAL A 365 11.56 15.78 -4.74
C VAL A 365 12.04 15.26 -3.40
N GLU A 366 13.34 14.97 -3.28
CA GLU A 366 13.93 14.58 -2.01
C GLU A 366 13.69 15.67 -0.97
N ARG A 367 13.04 15.30 0.14
CA ARG A 367 12.90 16.20 1.28
C ARG A 367 14.27 16.46 1.87
N THR A 368 14.78 17.70 1.77
CA THR A 368 16.09 18.06 2.30
C THR A 368 16.06 18.56 3.74
N THR A 369 14.86 18.74 4.31
CA THR A 369 14.64 19.24 5.67
C THR A 369 13.50 18.47 6.33
N ALA A 370 13.48 18.45 7.66
CA ALA A 370 12.41 17.88 8.47
C ALA A 370 11.88 18.94 9.46
N ASP A 371 10.57 19.00 9.65
CA ASP A 371 9.97 19.98 10.56
C ASP A 371 9.98 19.50 12.02
N THR A 372 10.08 18.19 12.26
CA THR A 372 10.12 17.61 13.62
C THR A 372 11.18 16.51 13.78
N PRO A 373 11.66 16.23 15.01
CA PRO A 373 12.61 15.16 15.27
C PRO A 373 12.11 13.77 14.88
N GLU A 374 10.81 13.49 14.97
CA GLU A 374 10.21 12.23 14.53
C GLU A 374 10.25 12.09 13.01
N GLU A 375 10.01 13.16 12.26
CA GLU A 375 10.13 13.17 10.81
C GLU A 375 11.60 12.96 10.40
N ALA A 376 12.53 13.68 11.03
CA ALA A 376 13.96 13.52 10.79
C ALA A 376 14.43 12.08 11.09
N LEU A 377 13.98 11.50 12.21
CA LEU A 377 14.25 10.10 12.57
C LEU A 377 13.69 9.12 11.53
N ALA A 378 12.47 9.34 11.06
CA ALA A 378 11.86 8.51 10.03
C ALA A 378 12.64 8.59 8.70
N MET A 379 13.09 9.79 8.31
CA MET A 379 13.92 10.02 7.12
C MET A 379 15.29 9.37 7.26
N SER A 380 15.92 9.45 8.44
CA SER A 380 17.16 8.72 8.72
C SER A 380 16.99 7.22 8.53
N LEU A 381 15.96 6.62 9.14
CA LEU A 381 15.68 5.20 9.03
C LEU A 381 15.39 4.76 7.59
N ASP A 382 14.74 5.61 6.79
CA ASP A 382 14.46 5.32 5.38
C ASP A 382 15.74 5.33 4.53
N ARG A 383 16.63 6.32 4.76
CA ARG A 383 17.87 6.51 4.00
C ARG A 383 18.99 5.56 4.41
N THR A 384 19.24 5.42 5.71
CA THR A 384 20.42 4.74 6.25
C THR A 384 20.11 3.38 6.85
N ARG A 385 18.82 3.06 7.03
CA ARG A 385 18.31 1.89 7.77
C ARG A 385 18.73 1.81 9.24
N ARG A 386 19.27 2.90 9.80
CA ARG A 386 19.65 3.05 11.20
C ARG A 386 19.27 4.45 11.70
N VAL A 387 19.43 4.67 13.00
CA VAL A 387 19.37 6.01 13.57
C VAL A 387 20.73 6.67 13.36
N ASP A 388 20.78 7.69 12.51
CA ASP A 388 21.99 8.43 12.16
C ASP A 388 21.85 9.85 12.71
N VAL A 389 22.55 10.14 13.81
CA VAL A 389 22.41 11.39 14.56
C VAL A 389 22.87 12.59 13.73
N ASP A 390 23.93 12.43 12.93
CA ASP A 390 24.47 13.50 12.10
C ASP A 390 23.45 13.91 11.02
N LEU A 391 22.88 12.93 10.32
CA LEU A 391 21.85 13.17 9.31
C LEU A 391 20.58 13.80 9.93
N ILE A 392 20.18 13.37 11.13
CA ILE A 392 19.03 13.97 11.84
C ILE A 392 19.32 15.44 12.16
N GLY A 393 20.52 15.76 12.63
CA GLY A 393 20.94 17.14 12.91
C GLY A 393 20.95 18.01 11.65
N GLU A 394 21.46 17.48 10.53
CA GLU A 394 21.42 18.16 9.23
C GLU A 394 19.97 18.45 8.76
N LEU A 395 19.08 17.46 8.88
CA LEU A 395 17.68 17.59 8.48
C LEU A 395 16.91 18.61 9.32
N LEU A 396 17.25 18.75 10.60
CA LEU A 396 16.64 19.70 11.54
C LEU A 396 17.35 21.07 11.54
N GLY A 397 18.55 21.16 10.98
CA GLY A 397 19.37 22.38 11.00
C GLY A 397 19.92 22.75 12.38
N VAL A 398 20.18 21.77 13.25
CA VAL A 398 20.69 21.98 14.62
C VAL A 398 22.04 21.27 14.85
N GLY A 399 22.75 21.64 15.91
CA GLY A 399 24.02 20.98 16.29
C GLY A 399 23.80 19.59 16.92
N GLU A 400 24.88 18.82 17.07
CA GLU A 400 24.82 17.44 17.61
C GLU A 400 24.23 17.38 19.04
N GLU A 401 24.61 18.30 19.91
CA GLU A 401 24.13 18.34 21.31
C GLU A 401 22.61 18.58 21.38
N ASP A 402 22.12 19.57 20.62
CA ASP A 402 20.68 19.85 20.50
C ASP A 402 19.94 18.69 19.83
N THR A 403 20.56 18.04 18.84
CA THR A 403 19.98 16.87 18.18
C THR A 403 19.75 15.73 19.16
N ARG A 404 20.74 15.42 20.01
CA ARG A 404 20.62 14.37 21.03
C ARG A 404 19.54 14.68 22.05
N ALA A 405 19.40 15.95 22.45
CA ALA A 405 18.31 16.38 23.33
C ALA A 405 16.93 16.25 22.65
N LEU A 406 16.83 16.57 21.36
CA LEU A 406 15.58 16.52 20.60
C LEU A 406 15.10 15.10 20.29
N ILE A 407 16.01 14.13 20.18
CA ILE A 407 15.68 12.71 19.96
C ILE A 407 15.58 11.92 21.28
N ASP A 408 15.78 12.56 22.42
CA ASP A 408 15.63 11.92 23.72
C ASP A 408 14.21 11.35 23.89
N GLY A 409 14.13 10.11 24.38
CA GLY A 409 12.88 9.35 24.46
C GLY A 409 12.30 8.86 23.12
N LEU A 410 12.78 9.35 21.97
CA LEU A 410 12.43 8.80 20.64
C LEU A 410 13.33 7.61 20.24
N VAL A 411 14.52 7.53 20.82
CA VAL A 411 15.51 6.47 20.61
C VAL A 411 16.12 6.03 21.93
N TYR A 412 16.60 4.79 21.98
CA TYR A 412 17.30 4.22 23.13
C TYR A 412 18.52 3.42 22.64
N PRO A 413 19.58 3.28 23.44
CA PRO A 413 20.71 2.42 23.09
C PRO A 413 20.27 0.97 22.88
N SER A 414 20.88 0.29 21.91
CA SER A 414 20.75 -1.15 21.72
C SER A 414 21.31 -1.87 22.95
N LEU A 415 20.69 -2.99 23.35
CA LEU A 415 21.19 -3.79 24.46
C LEU A 415 22.45 -4.60 24.10
N ASP A 416 22.76 -4.70 22.80
CA ASP A 416 23.96 -5.40 22.29
C ASP A 416 25.14 -4.43 22.08
N ASP A 417 24.87 -3.16 21.75
CA ASP A 417 25.86 -2.12 21.47
C ASP A 417 25.35 -0.74 21.97
N PRO A 418 26.01 -0.11 22.96
CA PRO A 418 25.58 1.18 23.49
C PRO A 418 25.68 2.34 22.50
N ASP A 419 26.50 2.22 21.45
CA ASP A 419 26.66 3.26 20.43
C ASP A 419 25.60 3.16 19.32
N GLU A 420 24.92 2.00 19.20
CA GLU A 420 23.82 1.80 18.26
C GLU A 420 22.49 2.26 18.87
N LEU A 421 21.82 3.21 18.21
CA LEU A 421 20.51 3.71 18.65
C LEU A 421 19.36 2.96 17.96
N VAL A 422 18.40 2.54 18.77
CA VAL A 422 17.19 1.82 18.37
C VAL A 422 15.96 2.71 18.60
N PRO A 423 15.04 2.84 17.63
CA PRO A 423 13.82 3.62 17.83
C PRO A 423 12.97 3.14 19.00
N ALA A 424 12.36 4.05 19.75
CA ALA A 424 11.49 3.77 20.89
C ALA A 424 10.39 2.75 20.55
N THR A 425 9.82 2.83 19.34
CA THR A 425 8.81 1.87 18.89
C THR A 425 9.31 0.42 18.86
N THR A 426 10.60 0.20 18.65
CA THR A 426 11.23 -1.13 18.69
C THR A 426 11.77 -1.43 20.08
N ALA A 427 12.41 -0.44 20.73
CA ALA A 427 13.02 -0.59 22.03
C ALA A 427 11.98 -0.93 23.12
N LEU A 428 10.81 -0.28 23.11
CA LEU A 428 9.75 -0.39 24.12
C LEU A 428 8.62 -1.37 23.73
N SER A 429 8.83 -2.24 22.74
CA SER A 429 7.85 -3.25 22.32
C SER A 429 8.41 -4.68 22.33
N GLY A 430 7.53 -5.68 22.20
CA GLY A 430 7.94 -7.08 22.33
C GLY A 430 8.18 -7.45 23.79
N ASN A 431 9.12 -8.36 24.07
CA ASN A 431 9.36 -8.87 25.44
C ASN A 431 10.04 -7.81 26.33
N VAL A 432 9.25 -6.88 26.87
CA VAL A 432 9.72 -5.75 27.69
C VAL A 432 10.18 -6.17 29.08
N ARG A 433 9.77 -7.34 29.59
CA ARG A 433 10.27 -7.88 30.87
C ARG A 433 11.73 -8.33 30.74
N SER A 434 12.05 -9.09 29.69
CA SER A 434 13.43 -9.51 29.42
C SER A 434 14.32 -8.31 29.09
N LYS A 435 13.81 -7.36 28.29
CA LYS A 435 14.54 -6.13 27.99
C LYS A 435 14.80 -5.30 29.24
N LEU A 436 13.84 -5.18 30.16
CA LEU A 436 14.04 -4.46 31.42
C LEU A 436 15.12 -5.10 32.28
N ALA A 437 15.13 -6.43 32.38
CA ALA A 437 16.17 -7.15 33.12
C ALA A 437 17.57 -6.87 32.53
N ALA A 438 17.71 -6.99 31.20
CA ALA A 438 18.96 -6.71 30.50
C ALA A 438 19.38 -5.24 30.59
N ALA A 439 18.43 -4.31 30.49
CA ALA A 439 18.70 -2.87 30.62
C ALA A 439 19.17 -2.49 32.02
N ILE A 440 18.64 -3.12 33.07
CA ILE A 440 19.09 -2.92 34.46
C ILE A 440 20.55 -3.39 34.62
N GLU A 441 20.86 -4.60 34.13
CA GLU A 441 22.23 -5.14 34.16
C GLU A 441 23.21 -4.25 33.36
N ALA A 442 22.77 -3.74 32.20
CA ALA A 442 23.56 -2.82 31.41
C ALA A 442 23.76 -1.47 32.11
N ALA A 443 22.74 -0.95 32.80
CA ALA A 443 22.81 0.31 33.55
C ALA A 443 23.80 0.26 34.73
N ASP A 444 24.01 -0.91 35.34
CA ASP A 444 25.02 -1.10 36.41
C ASP A 444 26.45 -0.83 35.93
N THR A 445 26.70 -0.97 34.62
CA THR A 445 28.03 -0.76 34.00
C THR A 445 28.11 0.49 33.13
N ASN A 446 26.99 0.95 32.57
CA ASN A 446 26.92 2.11 31.71
C ASN A 446 25.65 2.96 32.00
N PRO A 447 25.80 4.16 32.59
CA PRO A 447 24.67 5.04 32.95
C PRO A 447 23.78 5.47 31.76
N VAL A 448 24.24 5.33 30.52
CA VAL A 448 23.46 5.66 29.30
C VAL A 448 22.15 4.86 29.22
N TYR A 449 22.06 3.71 29.89
CA TYR A 449 20.85 2.89 29.93
C TYR A 449 19.82 3.34 30.98
N GLU A 450 20.12 4.28 31.89
CA GLU A 450 19.17 4.71 32.93
C GLU A 450 17.83 5.23 32.37
N PRO A 451 17.80 6.10 31.34
CA PRO A 451 16.54 6.51 30.71
C PRO A 451 15.79 5.34 30.07
N TYR A 452 16.51 4.36 29.50
CA TYR A 452 15.89 3.18 28.90
C TYR A 452 15.23 2.29 29.96
N VAL A 453 15.87 2.12 31.12
CA VAL A 453 15.30 1.42 32.28
C VAL A 453 14.03 2.11 32.77
N ALA A 454 14.06 3.44 32.89
CA ALA A 454 12.88 4.21 33.31
C ALA A 454 11.70 4.01 32.35
N ALA A 455 11.93 4.16 31.04
CA ALA A 455 10.92 3.96 30.02
C ALA A 455 10.39 2.51 29.98
N LEU A 456 11.27 1.51 30.14
CA LEU A 456 10.87 0.10 30.19
C LEU A 456 10.01 -0.23 31.41
N ARG A 457 10.20 0.45 32.55
CA ARG A 457 9.34 0.29 33.74
C ARG A 457 7.92 0.79 33.50
N GLU A 458 7.74 1.86 32.74
CA GLU A 458 6.42 2.43 32.43
C GLU A 458 5.61 1.55 31.48
N VAL A 459 6.25 0.87 30.52
CA VAL A 459 5.56 0.05 29.52
C VAL A 459 5.35 -1.41 29.96
N GLN A 460 5.61 -1.74 31.23
CA GLN A 460 5.38 -3.10 31.73
C GLN A 460 3.88 -3.44 31.69
N PRO A 461 3.49 -4.59 31.12
CA PRO A 461 2.13 -5.07 31.22
C PRO A 461 1.71 -5.21 32.70
N GLU A 462 0.46 -4.85 32.98
CA GLU A 462 -0.12 -5.02 34.31
C GLU A 462 0.04 -6.47 34.76
N ARG A 463 0.60 -6.67 35.97
CA ARG A 463 0.88 -8.00 36.49
C ARG A 463 -0.43 -8.77 36.64
N ARG A 464 -0.47 -9.99 36.10
CA ARG A 464 -1.59 -10.91 36.29
C ARG A 464 -1.47 -11.56 37.65
N GLU A 465 -2.53 -11.53 38.43
CA GLU A 465 -2.60 -12.22 39.71
C GLU A 465 -3.17 -13.64 39.54
N ALA A 466 -3.09 -14.46 40.58
CA ALA A 466 -3.52 -15.87 40.51
C ALA A 466 -4.98 -16.04 40.06
N GLU A 467 -5.84 -15.09 40.38
CA GLU A 467 -7.26 -15.07 40.02
C GLU A 467 -7.49 -14.91 38.50
N ASP A 468 -6.57 -14.24 37.80
CA ASP A 468 -6.63 -14.02 36.36
C ASP A 468 -6.09 -15.22 35.55
N ILE A 469 -5.40 -16.15 36.21
CA ILE A 469 -4.66 -17.22 35.55
C ILE A 469 -5.47 -18.52 35.59
N LYS A 470 -6.07 -18.86 34.45
CA LYS A 470 -6.75 -20.15 34.25
C LYS A 470 -5.73 -21.23 33.88
N VAL A 471 -5.55 -22.22 34.76
CA VAL A 471 -4.56 -23.30 34.58
C VAL A 471 -5.26 -24.64 34.45
N ARG A 472 -4.76 -25.46 33.52
CA ARG A 472 -5.09 -26.88 33.40
C ARG A 472 -3.93 -27.73 33.91
N PRO A 473 -4.16 -28.93 34.49
CA PRO A 473 -3.09 -29.82 34.96
C PRO A 473 -2.00 -30.11 33.93
N GLY A 474 -2.36 -30.17 32.65
CA GLY A 474 -1.44 -30.45 31.55
C GLY A 474 -0.66 -29.27 30.99
N ALA A 475 -0.70 -28.10 31.63
CA ALA A 475 -0.02 -26.93 31.09
C ALA A 475 1.52 -27.13 31.14
N PRO A 476 2.23 -27.02 30.01
CA PRO A 476 3.66 -27.42 29.92
C PRO A 476 4.61 -26.50 30.69
N TRP A 477 4.13 -25.35 31.17
CA TRP A 477 4.90 -24.43 32.01
C TRP A 477 4.81 -24.78 33.50
N ILE A 478 3.90 -25.68 33.89
CA ILE A 478 3.81 -26.18 35.26
C ILE A 478 4.94 -27.19 35.47
N PRO A 479 5.76 -27.03 36.52
CA PRO A 479 6.82 -28.00 36.81
C PRO A 479 6.25 -29.38 37.12
N ALA A 480 6.85 -30.43 36.56
CA ALA A 480 6.40 -31.80 36.79
C ALA A 480 6.31 -32.22 38.27
N PRO A 481 7.22 -31.77 39.17
CA PRO A 481 7.07 -32.02 40.61
C PRO A 481 5.75 -31.51 41.20
N VAL A 482 5.18 -30.42 40.67
CA VAL A 482 3.89 -29.88 41.14
C VAL A 482 2.74 -30.85 40.81
N ILE A 483 2.78 -31.50 39.65
CA ILE A 483 1.79 -32.52 39.26
C ILE A 483 1.88 -33.75 40.14
N ALA A 484 3.11 -34.20 40.44
CA ALA A 484 3.34 -35.32 41.36
C ALA A 484 2.83 -35.01 42.77
N SER A 485 3.18 -33.84 43.32
CA SER A 485 2.71 -33.42 44.66
C SER A 485 1.19 -33.27 44.74
N PHE A 486 0.53 -32.81 43.67
CA PHE A 486 -0.93 -32.77 43.60
C PHE A 486 -1.53 -34.17 43.70
N ALA A 487 -1.02 -35.12 42.90
CA ALA A 487 -1.51 -36.49 42.88
C ALA A 487 -1.32 -37.20 44.23
N GLU A 488 -0.16 -37.03 44.85
CA GLU A 488 0.14 -37.58 46.17
C GLU A 488 -0.82 -37.04 47.25
N LYS A 489 -1.02 -35.72 47.26
CA LYS A 489 -1.88 -35.06 48.25
C LYS A 489 -3.36 -35.40 48.07
N THR A 490 -3.84 -35.38 46.82
CA THR A 490 -5.28 -35.49 46.50
C THR A 490 -5.75 -36.94 46.50
N PHE A 491 -4.93 -37.85 45.99
CA PHE A 491 -5.30 -39.27 45.89
C PHE A 491 -4.81 -40.10 47.09
N GLY A 492 -4.06 -39.50 48.02
CA GLY A 492 -3.58 -40.15 49.24
C GLY A 492 -2.53 -41.22 48.96
N VAL A 493 -1.68 -41.01 47.95
CA VAL A 493 -0.61 -41.92 47.54
C VAL A 493 0.76 -41.27 47.71
N THR A 494 1.81 -42.08 47.64
CA THR A 494 3.21 -41.61 47.69
C THR A 494 4.00 -42.24 46.56
N GLY A 495 5.10 -41.60 46.17
CA GLY A 495 6.00 -42.07 45.12
C GLY A 495 5.40 -41.91 43.72
N VAL A 496 4.66 -40.82 43.49
CA VAL A 496 4.16 -40.50 42.15
C VAL A 496 5.31 -39.91 41.32
N THR A 497 5.51 -40.42 40.12
CA THR A 497 6.41 -39.83 39.13
C THR A 497 5.60 -39.06 38.10
N ALA A 498 6.07 -37.87 37.76
CA ALA A 498 5.49 -37.05 36.70
C ALA A 498 6.61 -36.53 35.81
N GLU A 499 6.44 -36.67 34.50
CA GLU A 499 7.40 -36.23 33.49
C GLU A 499 6.66 -35.61 32.30
N HIS A 500 7.26 -34.59 31.68
CA HIS A 500 6.76 -33.97 30.46
C HIS A 500 7.86 -34.02 29.40
N ILE A 501 7.77 -35.01 28.50
CA ILE A 501 8.78 -35.30 27.48
C ILE A 501 8.09 -35.39 26.11
N GLY A 502 8.65 -34.73 25.09
CA GLY A 502 8.12 -34.80 23.72
C GLY A 502 6.70 -34.25 23.56
N GLY A 503 6.28 -33.32 24.42
CA GLY A 503 4.93 -32.75 24.42
C GLY A 503 3.85 -33.66 25.02
N ARG A 504 4.24 -34.76 25.68
CA ARG A 504 3.35 -35.68 26.38
C ARG A 504 3.66 -35.71 27.87
N TRP A 505 2.61 -35.71 28.67
CA TRP A 505 2.69 -35.96 30.11
C TRP A 505 2.63 -37.47 30.39
N THR A 506 3.51 -37.95 31.26
CA THR A 506 3.43 -39.27 31.86
C THR A 506 3.33 -39.09 33.37
N VAL A 507 2.27 -39.66 33.97
CA VAL A 507 2.06 -39.65 35.41
C VAL A 507 1.87 -41.10 35.86
N ASP A 508 2.75 -41.58 36.73
CA ASP A 508 2.77 -42.99 37.12
C ASP A 508 2.98 -43.19 38.62
N VAL A 509 2.54 -44.35 39.11
CA VAL A 509 2.76 -44.83 40.47
C VAL A 509 2.80 -46.37 40.41
N PRO A 510 3.60 -47.05 41.25
CA PRO A 510 3.66 -48.51 41.26
C PRO A 510 2.28 -49.17 41.33
N GLY A 511 2.04 -50.19 40.51
CA GLY A 511 0.71 -50.79 40.34
C GLY A 511 0.02 -51.27 41.62
N TYR A 512 0.80 -51.74 42.60
CA TYR A 512 0.27 -52.14 43.92
C TYR A 512 -0.25 -50.96 44.77
N ARG A 513 -0.07 -49.71 44.34
CA ARG A 513 -0.62 -48.52 45.01
C ARG A 513 -1.84 -47.93 44.28
N ARG A 514 -2.21 -48.49 43.12
CA ARG A 514 -3.35 -48.05 42.30
C ARG A 514 -4.68 -48.66 42.77
N HIS A 515 -4.90 -48.67 44.08
CA HIS A 515 -6.08 -49.29 44.70
C HIS A 515 -6.57 -48.49 45.92
N GLY A 516 -7.82 -48.69 46.31
CA GLY A 516 -8.43 -48.07 47.49
C GLY A 516 -9.43 -46.97 47.15
N ARG A 517 -10.24 -46.57 48.13
CA ARG A 517 -11.43 -45.73 47.90
C ARG A 517 -11.13 -44.43 47.15
N LEU A 518 -10.06 -43.72 47.51
CA LEU A 518 -9.70 -42.47 46.82
C LEU A 518 -9.35 -42.71 45.34
N MET A 519 -8.67 -43.82 45.06
CA MET A 519 -8.06 -44.10 43.77
C MET A 519 -9.05 -44.73 42.77
N THR A 520 -10.00 -45.54 43.25
CA THR A 520 -10.93 -46.31 42.40
C THR A 520 -12.41 -45.89 42.54
N ASP A 521 -12.76 -45.01 43.48
CA ASP A 521 -14.15 -44.57 43.67
C ASP A 521 -14.26 -43.04 43.71
N GLU A 522 -13.48 -42.37 44.57
CA GLU A 522 -13.65 -40.94 44.79
C GLU A 522 -13.14 -40.09 43.62
N TRP A 523 -11.95 -40.41 43.11
CA TRP A 523 -11.26 -39.71 42.02
C TRP A 523 -11.10 -40.54 40.75
N GLY A 524 -11.22 -41.86 40.84
CA GLY A 524 -11.16 -42.77 39.70
C GLY A 524 -12.41 -43.65 39.59
N LEU A 525 -12.28 -44.73 38.84
CA LEU A 525 -13.28 -45.78 38.69
C LEU A 525 -12.65 -47.15 38.97
N ASP A 526 -13.43 -48.07 39.51
CA ASP A 526 -13.05 -49.48 39.72
C ASP A 526 -13.13 -50.24 38.39
N LYS A 527 -12.36 -49.76 37.40
CA LYS A 527 -12.22 -50.32 36.05
C LYS A 527 -10.75 -50.25 35.64
N ARG A 528 -10.30 -51.24 34.86
CA ARG A 528 -8.89 -51.33 34.41
C ARG A 528 -8.51 -50.06 33.62
N ASN A 529 -7.41 -49.41 34.02
CA ASN A 529 -6.87 -48.19 33.41
C ASN A 529 -7.73 -46.92 33.55
N PHE A 530 -8.67 -46.89 34.50
CA PHE A 530 -9.49 -45.71 34.82
C PHE A 530 -9.39 -45.30 36.30
N ASP A 531 -8.30 -45.68 36.98
CA ASP A 531 -7.94 -45.17 38.31
C ASP A 531 -7.56 -43.68 38.26
N ALA A 532 -7.51 -43.01 39.41
CA ALA A 532 -7.32 -41.56 39.45
C ALA A 532 -6.01 -41.08 38.80
N ILE A 533 -4.93 -41.85 38.85
CA ILE A 533 -3.67 -41.52 38.16
C ILE A 533 -3.84 -41.61 36.65
N SER A 534 -4.51 -42.65 36.15
CA SER A 534 -4.81 -42.80 34.73
C SER A 534 -5.72 -41.69 34.21
N LEU A 535 -6.70 -41.25 35.00
CA LEU A 535 -7.53 -40.09 34.66
C LEU A 535 -6.76 -38.78 34.72
N LEU A 536 -5.85 -38.59 35.69
CA LEU A 536 -4.98 -37.42 35.75
C LEU A 536 -4.03 -37.35 34.54
N GLU A 537 -3.40 -38.47 34.14
CA GLU A 537 -2.58 -38.54 32.92
C GLU A 537 -3.42 -38.17 31.68
N ALA A 538 -4.66 -38.68 31.60
CA ALA A 538 -5.57 -38.35 30.49
C ALA A 538 -5.91 -36.85 30.47
N VAL A 539 -6.20 -36.24 31.62
CA VAL A 539 -6.47 -34.80 31.75
C VAL A 539 -5.23 -33.97 31.37
N CYS A 540 -4.03 -34.37 31.81
CA CYS A 540 -2.79 -33.69 31.46
C CYS A 540 -2.54 -33.71 29.94
N ASN A 541 -2.93 -34.78 29.26
CA ASN A 541 -2.80 -34.90 27.81
C ASN A 541 -4.04 -34.44 27.03
N SER A 542 -5.06 -33.88 27.69
CA SER A 542 -6.35 -33.51 27.07
C SER A 542 -6.99 -34.66 26.28
N LYS A 543 -6.76 -35.90 26.71
CA LYS A 543 -7.28 -37.11 26.07
C LYS A 543 -8.74 -37.29 26.46
N ALA A 544 -9.63 -37.41 25.48
CA ALA A 544 -11.02 -37.78 25.73
C ALA A 544 -11.07 -39.19 26.34
N VAL A 545 -11.69 -39.29 27.52
CA VAL A 545 -11.87 -40.56 28.21
C VAL A 545 -13.17 -41.18 27.73
N VAL A 546 -13.06 -42.34 27.08
CA VAL A 546 -14.18 -43.15 26.56
C VAL A 546 -13.99 -44.58 27.06
N ILE A 547 -15.04 -45.16 27.64
CA ILE A 547 -15.06 -46.53 28.13
C ILE A 547 -15.94 -47.35 27.20
N THR A 548 -15.41 -48.47 26.71
CA THR A 548 -16.15 -49.42 25.87
C THR A 548 -16.53 -50.66 26.67
N THR A 549 -17.66 -51.30 26.31
CA THR A 549 -18.08 -52.60 26.81
C THR A 549 -17.19 -53.71 26.25
N GLU A 550 -17.33 -54.94 26.76
CA GLU A 550 -16.60 -56.11 26.26
C GLU A 550 -16.92 -56.44 24.79
N GLU A 551 -18.07 -55.97 24.29
CA GLU A 551 -18.56 -56.13 22.93
C GLU A 551 -18.07 -55.02 21.98
N GLY A 552 -17.30 -54.05 22.48
CA GLY A 552 -16.73 -52.96 21.70
C GLY A 552 -17.63 -51.73 21.52
N GLU A 553 -18.83 -51.73 22.12
CA GLU A 553 -19.75 -50.59 22.11
C GLU A 553 -19.37 -49.57 23.19
N VAL A 554 -19.74 -48.30 23.03
CA VAL A 554 -19.44 -47.25 24.02
C VAL A 554 -20.37 -47.41 25.24
N ASP A 555 -19.77 -47.62 26.41
CA ASP A 555 -20.47 -47.58 27.70
C ASP A 555 -20.71 -46.10 28.07
N ALA A 556 -21.85 -45.57 27.65
CA ALA A 556 -22.22 -44.17 27.83
C ALA A 556 -22.23 -43.76 29.33
N GLN A 557 -22.69 -44.66 30.21
CA GLN A 557 -22.78 -44.39 31.64
C GLN A 557 -21.39 -44.31 32.28
N ALA A 558 -20.52 -45.29 32.02
CA ALA A 558 -19.17 -45.29 32.58
C ALA A 558 -18.29 -44.20 31.94
N THR A 559 -18.49 -43.90 30.66
CA THR A 559 -17.84 -42.77 29.99
C THR A 559 -18.22 -41.44 30.63
N PHE A 560 -19.52 -41.21 30.87
CA PHE A 560 -19.98 -40.00 31.57
C PHE A 560 -19.41 -39.91 33.00
N ALA A 561 -19.40 -41.02 33.74
CA ALA A 561 -18.80 -41.06 35.07
C ALA A 561 -17.30 -40.71 35.04
N ALA A 562 -16.53 -41.28 34.11
CA ALA A 562 -15.11 -41.00 33.97
C ALA A 562 -14.83 -39.54 33.60
N GLN A 563 -15.63 -38.97 32.70
CA GLN A 563 -15.56 -37.56 32.31
C GLN A 563 -15.90 -36.63 33.49
N ALA A 564 -16.91 -36.99 34.29
CA ALA A 564 -17.25 -36.25 35.51
C ALA A 564 -16.09 -36.28 36.54
N LYS A 565 -15.41 -37.43 36.70
CA LYS A 565 -14.20 -37.52 37.54
C LYS A 565 -13.04 -36.67 36.99
N CYS A 566 -12.84 -36.64 35.67
CA CYS A 566 -11.83 -35.78 35.04
C CYS A 566 -12.11 -34.28 35.27
N ALA A 567 -13.37 -33.86 35.17
CA ALA A 567 -13.78 -32.50 35.49
C ALA A 567 -13.51 -32.16 36.97
N LYS A 568 -13.87 -33.07 37.88
CA LYS A 568 -13.61 -32.94 39.32
C LYS A 568 -12.11 -32.80 39.63
N ILE A 569 -11.26 -33.63 39.01
CA ILE A 569 -9.80 -33.55 39.15
C ILE A 569 -9.28 -32.20 38.66
N THR A 570 -9.78 -31.70 37.52
CA THR A 570 -9.38 -30.41 36.94
C THR A 570 -9.73 -29.24 37.87
N GLU A 571 -10.92 -29.28 38.46
CA GLU A 571 -11.38 -28.25 39.39
C GLU A 571 -10.56 -28.25 40.68
N GLU A 572 -10.34 -29.43 41.30
CA GLU A 572 -9.48 -29.51 42.49
C GLU A 572 -8.04 -29.13 42.20
N PHE A 573 -7.50 -29.52 41.05
CA PHE A 573 -6.15 -29.12 40.69
C PHE A 573 -6.03 -27.59 40.67
N SER A 574 -6.98 -26.90 40.04
CA SER A 574 -6.99 -25.44 39.98
C SER A 574 -7.07 -24.80 41.37
N ARG A 575 -7.93 -25.33 42.24
CA ARG A 575 -8.07 -24.85 43.62
C ARG A 575 -6.80 -25.10 44.45
N TRP A 576 -6.29 -26.33 44.40
CA TRP A 576 -5.09 -26.73 45.12
C TRP A 576 -3.86 -25.96 44.64
N LEU A 577 -3.72 -25.72 43.33
CA LEU A 577 -2.56 -25.03 42.76
C LEU A 577 -2.31 -23.68 43.45
N TRP A 578 -3.39 -22.95 43.74
CA TRP A 578 -3.36 -21.59 44.30
C TRP A 578 -3.54 -21.52 45.82
N SER A 579 -3.74 -22.64 46.50
CA SER A 579 -4.00 -22.65 47.95
C SER A 579 -2.76 -22.43 48.81
N ASP A 580 -1.57 -22.59 48.23
CA ASP A 580 -0.28 -22.46 48.90
C ASP A 580 0.42 -21.20 48.41
N ASP A 581 0.80 -20.31 49.32
CA ASP A 581 1.31 -18.98 48.98
C ASP A 581 2.65 -19.05 48.23
N GLU A 582 3.58 -19.91 48.65
CA GLU A 582 4.90 -20.05 48.02
C GLU A 582 4.80 -20.61 46.60
N ARG A 583 3.99 -21.66 46.41
CA ARG A 583 3.69 -22.22 45.09
C ARG A 583 2.97 -21.21 44.20
N ARG A 584 1.97 -20.50 44.73
CA ARG A 584 1.22 -19.47 43.99
C ARG A 584 2.16 -18.41 43.47
N ASP A 585 2.99 -17.83 44.33
CA ASP A 585 3.85 -16.70 43.97
C ASP A 585 4.91 -17.12 42.94
N THR A 586 5.44 -18.34 43.06
CA THR A 586 6.38 -18.93 42.09
C THR A 586 5.72 -19.08 40.71
N LEU A 587 4.52 -19.65 40.66
CA LEU A 587 3.81 -19.90 39.40
C LEU A 587 3.28 -18.62 38.76
N VAL A 588 2.77 -17.67 39.54
CA VAL A 588 2.35 -16.34 39.06
C VAL A 588 3.55 -15.61 38.44
N THR A 589 4.71 -15.65 39.09
CA THR A 589 5.94 -15.04 38.58
C THR A 589 6.37 -15.67 37.25
N GLU A 590 6.39 -17.00 37.19
CA GLU A 590 6.76 -17.72 35.97
C GLU A 590 5.77 -17.49 34.82
N TYR A 591 4.47 -17.45 35.13
CA TYR A 591 3.43 -17.13 34.15
C TYR A 591 3.63 -15.73 33.57
N ASN A 592 3.81 -14.73 34.43
CA ASN A 592 3.99 -13.34 33.99
C ASN A 592 5.27 -13.17 33.16
N ARG A 593 6.34 -13.88 33.52
CA ARG A 593 7.59 -13.90 32.76
C ARG A 593 7.42 -14.49 31.35
N ARG A 594 6.69 -15.61 31.22
CA ARG A 594 6.52 -16.31 29.94
C ARG A 594 5.45 -15.72 29.03
N PHE A 595 4.31 -15.32 29.61
CA PHE A 595 3.10 -15.01 28.84
C PHE A 595 2.66 -13.55 28.95
N ASN A 596 2.94 -12.88 30.07
CA ASN A 596 2.58 -11.46 30.29
C ASN A 596 3.80 -10.55 30.20
N SER A 597 4.60 -10.73 29.15
CA SER A 597 5.87 -10.03 28.97
C SER A 597 5.92 -9.16 27.72
N CYS A 598 4.92 -9.24 26.85
CA CYS A 598 4.89 -8.52 25.59
C CYS A 598 4.11 -7.21 25.68
N ALA A 599 4.78 -6.09 25.37
CA ALA A 599 4.11 -4.82 25.11
C ALA A 599 3.80 -4.69 23.60
N PRO A 600 2.58 -4.24 23.22
CA PRO A 600 2.28 -3.97 21.83
C PRO A 600 3.17 -2.86 21.30
N ARG A 601 3.42 -2.87 19.99
CA ARG A 601 4.11 -1.76 19.33
C ARG A 601 3.16 -0.56 19.32
N VAL A 602 3.26 0.30 20.32
CA VAL A 602 2.50 1.55 20.36
C VAL A 602 3.09 2.47 19.30
N ARG A 603 2.37 2.67 18.20
CA ARG A 603 2.56 3.86 17.38
C ARG A 603 2.09 5.03 18.25
N ARG A 604 3.02 5.77 18.88
CA ARG A 604 2.74 7.18 19.08
C ARG A 604 2.57 7.72 17.66
N GLU A 605 1.34 8.08 17.29
CA GLU A 605 1.14 8.66 15.97
C GLU A 605 2.04 9.90 15.90
N PRO A 606 2.99 9.95 14.94
CA PRO A 606 3.61 11.22 14.64
C PRO A 606 2.49 12.17 14.21
N SER A 607 2.60 13.44 14.61
CA SER A 607 1.82 14.53 14.02
C SER A 607 1.62 14.26 12.53
N ALA A 608 0.38 14.42 12.04
CA ALA A 608 -0.18 13.80 10.83
C ALA A 608 0.42 14.20 9.47
N ALA A 609 1.73 14.42 9.38
CA ALA A 609 2.48 14.65 8.15
C ALA A 609 3.07 13.37 7.53
N THR A 610 3.15 12.24 8.25
CA THR A 610 3.87 11.04 7.79
C THR A 610 2.98 9.84 7.44
N GLY A 611 1.66 9.95 7.62
CA GLY A 611 0.70 8.86 7.36
C GLY A 611 0.42 8.57 5.87
N ALA A 612 0.77 9.47 4.96
CA ALA A 612 0.37 9.38 3.55
C ALA A 612 1.28 8.50 2.67
N LEU A 613 2.45 8.04 3.15
CA LEU A 613 3.44 7.39 2.26
C LEU A 613 3.70 5.90 2.51
N ARG A 614 3.09 5.26 3.52
CA ARG A 614 3.20 3.79 3.72
C ARG A 614 1.91 2.99 3.51
N SER A 615 0.77 3.65 3.26
CA SER A 615 -0.47 2.98 2.84
C SER A 615 -0.57 2.79 1.32
N LEU A 616 0.30 3.40 0.52
CA LEU A 616 0.26 3.30 -0.95
C LEU A 616 1.03 2.10 -1.54
N HIS A 617 1.94 1.46 -0.79
CA HIS A 617 2.68 0.30 -1.33
C HIS A 617 1.94 -1.05 -1.15
N ALA A 618 0.84 -1.09 -0.39
CA ALA A 618 0.02 -2.30 -0.22
C ALA A 618 -1.31 -2.27 -1.01
N ALA A 619 -1.64 -1.15 -1.68
CA ALA A 619 -2.92 -0.96 -2.37
C ALA A 619 -2.86 -1.11 -3.90
N LEU A 620 -1.71 -1.47 -4.48
CA LEU A 620 -1.52 -1.62 -5.94
C LEU A 620 -1.15 -3.05 -6.37
N LEU A 621 -1.77 -4.05 -5.75
CA LEU A 621 -1.98 -5.34 -6.39
C LEU A 621 -3.42 -5.39 -6.93
N PRO A 622 -3.64 -5.65 -8.23
CA PRO A 622 -4.98 -5.68 -8.79
C PRO A 622 -5.80 -6.81 -8.15
N ALA A 623 -6.95 -6.46 -7.61
CA ALA A 623 -7.98 -7.39 -7.20
C ALA A 623 -8.42 -8.24 -8.40
N GLN A 624 -7.89 -9.46 -8.50
CA GLN A 624 -8.48 -10.49 -9.35
C GLN A 624 -9.88 -10.81 -8.80
N ARG A 625 -10.91 -10.46 -9.58
CA ARG A 625 -12.30 -10.89 -9.35
C ARG A 625 -12.35 -12.41 -9.27
N ARG A 626 -12.49 -12.97 -8.06
CA ARG A 626 -13.01 -14.33 -7.87
C ARG A 626 -14.54 -14.26 -7.99
N ARG A 627 -15.09 -14.96 -8.99
CA ARG A 627 -16.54 -15.20 -9.11
C ARG A 627 -17.03 -16.09 -7.96
N PRO A 628 -18.29 -15.96 -7.52
CA PRO A 628 -18.84 -16.72 -6.41
C PRO A 628 -19.23 -18.13 -6.89
N HIS A 629 -18.69 -19.17 -6.26
CA HIS A 629 -19.24 -20.52 -6.36
C HIS A 629 -19.98 -20.86 -5.07
N HIS A 630 -21.26 -21.21 -5.25
CA HIS A 630 -22.19 -21.70 -4.26
C HIS A 630 -21.62 -22.85 -3.41
N GLN A 631 -21.63 -22.71 -2.09
CA GLN A 631 -21.64 -23.85 -1.17
C GLN A 631 -23.02 -23.94 -0.52
N ARG A 632 -23.77 -24.96 -0.97
CA ARG A 632 -25.03 -25.43 -0.40
C ARG A 632 -24.77 -26.00 0.99
N ALA A 633 -25.50 -25.49 1.98
CA ALA A 633 -25.76 -26.19 3.23
C ALA A 633 -26.73 -27.36 2.97
N LEU A 634 -26.37 -28.55 3.43
CA LEU A 634 -27.27 -29.69 3.61
C LEU A 634 -26.82 -30.47 4.85
N HIS A 635 -27.56 -30.30 5.95
CA HIS A 635 -27.81 -31.39 6.91
C HIS A 635 -29.11 -32.09 6.48
N PRO A 636 -29.22 -33.42 6.63
CA PRO A 636 -30.06 -33.96 7.73
C PRO A 636 -29.64 -35.39 8.19
N PRO A 637 -30.37 -36.05 9.11
CA PRO A 637 -31.05 -35.57 10.33
C PRO A 637 -30.20 -35.74 11.60
#